data_AF-U6M4Q1-F1
#
_entry.id   AF-U6M4Q1-F1
#
_cell.length_a   1.000
_cell.length_b   1.000
_cell.length_c   1.000
_cell.angle_alpha   90.00
_cell.angle_beta   90.00
_cell.angle_gamma   90.00
#
_symmetry.space_group_name_H-M   'P 1'
#
loop_
_entity.id
_entity.type
_entity.pdbx_description
1 polymer ?
#
loop_
_entity_poly.entity_id
_entity_poly.type
_entity_poly.pdbx_seq_one_letter_code
_entity_poly.pdbx_strand_id
1 'polypeptide(L)'
;MGKAAAAAAAAAAAAARAAATAAVSLPRAGWSAFSPCGTFFASAANPTVQQQQQQQYDTRGLLPRSTIRVWRCSSTADAERSSSNSSSSSSSSSSREAAIESLEFQRQFLGQSITQVTFVNVSSSSSSSSSSSRLLLVLGTESGMVAALDSSNDWCLLFSIHLNLSAAAAAAAEEDEAAATAAAAVAGSGDSAAVRALVPIPCSNSSSSSSSSSSSSELLVLLRRGPTVSSLLVIDLLQQGQLLRSSDVGRGFTHALLLQQQQQQQDEEGEGGQRQLVLLSSSSSSSSNSSSNLVLFDMDRQQLVAKLQGGSAAFAAVAADAAAGIVAAVCSKTVHAEQQQQVAVWRLPQHIFSSSSSDSSSSSSSSKKLKIPMWGVLAYHQRLLQPTFLRCSSSSSSSSTAAAAGSDGKQQQQQQQQQLLLVCLTDQQQLVAWRLDTAAAAVPSLPQQRIDTRLAAAAAAAAGDNEGVFYIQQQQQQQQQQHEQQQQQQEGLYVARGGLVDPLCHIAQLKDAATAAAAAAAGAAAGLQLVLPLPTTGSSSSSSRRCMQEVAALTLEEDQQQQQQSRRSGSSSSSKESAAAAAAAAEAILPTDIAIKSLKRAAASSSSSSSSSMDNESIKKQRQEAAAASAAAASQDSNSNSNSSSSSSSSSNVACVLRQALITADISLLETILSRGQLKRRQLAAAAAELSPLHALSLLQLLVQQQQQKPSSSIIKGQWIDEIIKQHAPSLACSPDGRQQLLLLLQQLQQRRKVEAALVSIKGRLELLLLHMQRRQQQQQQTNKTKQDAIHPLIEHIETP
;
A
#
# COMPACT_ATOMS: atom_id res chain seq x y z
N MET A 1 16.56 -40.79 17.50
CA MET A 1 15.42 -40.00 16.98
C MET A 1 15.47 -38.51 17.35
N GLY A 2 15.98 -38.09 18.52
CA GLY A 2 15.98 -36.66 18.93
C GLY A 2 16.82 -35.68 18.07
N LYS A 3 17.92 -36.13 17.45
CA LYS A 3 18.76 -35.27 16.58
C LYS A 3 18.08 -34.85 15.27
N ALA A 4 17.25 -35.71 14.69
CA ALA A 4 16.52 -35.41 13.46
C ALA A 4 15.41 -34.37 13.71
N ALA A 5 14.68 -34.49 14.83
CA ALA A 5 13.67 -33.52 15.23
C ALA A 5 14.26 -32.13 15.54
N ALA A 6 15.44 -32.09 16.17
CA ALA A 6 16.14 -30.82 16.44
C ALA A 6 16.65 -30.14 15.15
N ALA A 7 17.11 -30.91 14.16
CA ALA A 7 17.54 -30.38 12.87
C ALA A 7 16.37 -29.83 12.04
N ALA A 8 15.23 -30.53 12.04
CA ALA A 8 14.00 -30.07 11.39
C ALA A 8 13.46 -28.77 12.02
N ALA A 9 13.48 -28.67 13.36
CA ALA A 9 13.08 -27.46 14.07
C ALA A 9 14.02 -26.26 13.78
N ALA A 10 15.33 -26.51 13.64
CA ALA A 10 16.30 -25.47 13.30
C ALA A 10 16.16 -24.99 11.84
N ALA A 11 15.89 -25.89 10.90
CA ALA A 11 15.62 -25.55 9.50
C ALA A 11 14.32 -24.74 9.33
N ALA A 12 13.25 -25.14 10.02
CA ALA A 12 11.99 -24.38 10.06
C ALA A 12 12.17 -22.99 10.67
N ALA A 13 12.96 -22.86 11.74
CA ALA A 13 13.29 -21.57 12.34
C ALA A 13 14.15 -20.67 11.43
N ALA A 14 15.02 -21.26 10.61
CA ALA A 14 15.83 -20.52 9.63
C ALA A 14 14.99 -20.02 8.44
N ALA A 15 14.10 -20.86 7.90
CA ALA A 15 13.14 -20.48 6.86
C ALA A 15 12.17 -19.38 7.35
N ALA A 16 11.67 -19.49 8.58
CA ALA A 16 10.84 -18.47 9.21
C ALA A 16 11.59 -17.14 9.41
N ARG A 17 12.90 -17.17 9.69
CA ARG A 17 13.75 -15.97 9.79
C ARG A 17 14.04 -15.33 8.44
N ALA A 18 14.29 -16.12 7.39
CA ALA A 18 14.46 -15.61 6.02
C ALA A 18 13.18 -14.93 5.51
N ALA A 19 12.02 -15.54 5.76
CA ALA A 19 10.71 -14.94 5.50
C ALA A 19 10.45 -13.68 6.36
N ALA A 20 10.90 -13.65 7.62
CA ALA A 20 10.79 -12.47 8.48
C ALA A 20 11.70 -11.30 8.05
N THR A 21 12.89 -11.58 7.48
CA THR A 21 13.75 -10.54 6.89
C THR A 21 13.23 -10.03 5.55
N ALA A 22 12.51 -10.86 4.78
CA ALA A 22 11.77 -10.44 3.60
C ALA A 22 10.48 -9.66 3.94
N ALA A 23 9.98 -9.75 5.19
CA ALA A 23 8.77 -9.08 5.65
C ALA A 23 8.96 -7.57 5.97
N VAL A 24 10.10 -6.97 5.61
CA VAL A 24 10.29 -5.51 5.66
C VAL A 24 9.49 -4.88 4.53
N SER A 25 8.26 -4.45 4.84
CA SER A 25 7.25 -3.82 3.96
C SER A 25 6.90 -4.65 2.71
N LEU A 26 5.68 -5.19 2.67
CA LEU A 26 5.14 -5.85 1.47
C LEU A 26 5.30 -4.91 0.26
N PRO A 27 5.86 -5.39 -0.87
CA PRO A 27 6.01 -4.59 -2.07
C PRO A 27 4.64 -4.09 -2.54
N ARG A 28 4.59 -2.88 -3.09
CA ARG A 28 3.36 -2.35 -3.69
C ARG A 28 2.90 -3.28 -4.82
N ALA A 29 1.58 -3.42 -5.00
CA ALA A 29 1.02 -4.17 -6.12
C ALA A 29 1.64 -3.69 -7.44
N GLY A 30 2.20 -4.62 -8.21
CA GLY A 30 2.94 -4.35 -9.47
C GLY A 30 4.47 -4.36 -9.35
N TRP A 31 5.06 -4.37 -8.15
CA TRP A 31 6.53 -4.42 -8.01
C TRP A 31 7.10 -5.82 -8.02
N SER A 32 6.26 -6.84 -7.91
CA SER A 32 6.67 -8.21 -7.98
C SER A 32 5.73 -9.01 -8.87
N ALA A 33 6.29 -9.95 -9.62
CA ALA A 33 5.55 -10.87 -10.45
C ALA A 33 6.13 -12.28 -10.35
N PHE A 34 5.27 -13.28 -10.48
CA PHE A 34 5.67 -14.66 -10.73
C PHE A 34 5.59 -14.94 -12.22
N SER A 35 6.49 -15.78 -12.73
CA SER A 35 6.33 -16.33 -14.07
C SER A 35 5.02 -17.14 -14.15
N PRO A 36 4.39 -17.27 -15.32
CA PRO A 36 3.15 -18.03 -15.47
C PRO A 36 3.27 -19.49 -15.00
N CYS A 37 4.47 -20.07 -15.08
CA CYS A 37 4.80 -21.41 -14.62
C CYS A 37 5.29 -21.46 -13.16
N GLY A 38 5.38 -20.32 -12.46
CA GLY A 38 5.86 -20.23 -11.08
C GLY A 38 7.35 -20.50 -10.90
N THR A 39 8.11 -20.70 -11.99
CA THR A 39 9.55 -21.01 -11.96
C THR A 39 10.42 -19.81 -11.60
N PHE A 40 9.94 -18.59 -11.83
CA PHE A 40 10.69 -17.37 -11.51
C PHE A 40 9.83 -16.42 -10.70
N PHE A 41 10.47 -15.72 -9.79
CA PHE A 41 9.90 -14.62 -9.05
C PHE A 41 10.76 -13.39 -9.29
N ALA A 42 10.17 -12.28 -9.69
CA ALA A 42 10.84 -11.00 -9.85
C ALA A 42 10.32 -10.01 -8.82
N SER A 43 11.19 -9.20 -8.23
CA SER A 43 10.81 -8.10 -7.33
C SER A 43 11.69 -6.88 -7.56
N ALA A 44 11.04 -5.72 -7.70
CA ALA A 44 11.66 -4.42 -7.77
C ALA A 44 11.79 -3.82 -6.36
N ALA A 45 13.02 -3.46 -5.97
CA ALA A 45 13.29 -2.75 -4.74
C ALA A 45 13.27 -1.24 -4.98
N ASN A 46 12.50 -0.51 -4.17
CA ASN A 46 12.41 0.95 -4.23
C ASN A 46 13.60 1.61 -3.50
N PRO A 47 14.27 2.61 -4.11
CA PRO A 47 15.36 3.36 -3.48
C PRO A 47 15.01 4.01 -2.14
N THR A 48 13.74 4.36 -1.88
CA THR A 48 13.39 5.20 -0.72
C THR A 48 13.70 4.57 0.63
N VAL A 49 13.63 3.23 0.73
CA VAL A 49 13.93 2.53 1.99
C VAL A 49 15.44 2.47 2.24
N GLN A 50 16.25 2.37 1.17
CA GLN A 50 17.71 2.43 1.27
C GLN A 50 18.21 3.85 1.53
N GLN A 51 17.54 4.87 0.99
CA GLN A 51 17.92 6.28 1.18
C GLN A 51 17.85 6.73 2.64
N GLN A 52 16.96 6.21 3.50
CA GLN A 52 17.00 6.57 4.92
C GLN A 52 18.27 6.07 5.64
N GLN A 53 18.91 5.00 5.16
CA GLN A 53 20.21 4.57 5.67
C GLN A 53 21.40 5.24 4.95
N GLN A 54 21.23 5.69 3.70
CA GLN A 54 22.27 6.36 2.91
C GLN A 54 22.25 7.90 2.97
N GLN A 55 21.23 8.53 3.55
CA GLN A 55 21.15 9.98 3.72
C GLN A 55 22.28 10.57 4.60
N GLN A 56 23.09 9.74 5.24
CA GLN A 56 24.30 10.19 5.92
C GLN A 56 25.52 10.39 5.01
N TYR A 57 25.48 10.00 3.72
CA TYR A 57 26.69 9.98 2.89
C TYR A 57 26.71 10.75 1.57
N ASP A 58 25.62 11.34 1.05
CA ASP A 58 25.70 11.98 -0.27
C ASP A 58 24.97 13.32 -0.43
N THR A 59 25.76 14.40 -0.45
CA THR A 59 25.41 15.74 -0.98
C THR A 59 25.68 15.87 -2.49
N ARG A 60 26.04 14.78 -3.19
CA ARG A 60 26.51 14.80 -4.59
C ARG A 60 25.44 14.60 -5.68
N GLY A 61 24.15 14.70 -5.36
CA GLY A 61 23.10 14.68 -6.40
C GLY A 61 22.99 13.36 -7.18
N LEU A 62 23.27 12.22 -6.55
CA LEU A 62 23.13 10.91 -7.18
C LEU A 62 21.65 10.61 -7.49
N LEU A 63 21.38 10.25 -8.75
CA LEU A 63 20.06 9.87 -9.22
C LEU A 63 19.54 8.62 -8.46
N PRO A 64 18.22 8.54 -8.21
CA PRO A 64 17.61 7.38 -7.55
C PRO A 64 17.91 6.10 -8.35
N ARG A 65 18.33 5.04 -7.66
CA ARG A 65 18.60 3.73 -8.26
C ARG A 65 17.49 2.77 -7.89
N SER A 66 16.74 2.27 -8.86
CA SER A 66 15.90 1.10 -8.61
C SER A 66 16.66 -0.16 -8.98
N THR A 67 16.41 -1.25 -8.26
CA THR A 67 17.04 -2.54 -8.55
C THR A 67 15.97 -3.58 -8.74
N ILE A 68 16.06 -4.37 -9.80
CA ILE A 68 15.26 -5.58 -9.95
C ILE A 68 16.10 -6.77 -9.54
N ARG A 69 15.47 -7.71 -8.84
CA ARG A 69 16.03 -9.00 -8.51
C ARG A 69 15.11 -10.09 -9.03
N VAL A 70 15.68 -11.10 -9.65
CA VAL A 70 14.96 -12.30 -10.11
C VAL A 70 15.53 -13.51 -9.42
N TRP A 71 14.63 -14.33 -8.88
CA TRP A 71 14.94 -15.59 -8.24
C TRP A 71 14.33 -16.73 -9.03
N ARG A 72 15.07 -17.83 -9.15
CA ARG A 72 14.54 -19.11 -9.62
C ARG A 72 13.88 -19.82 -8.46
N CYS A 73 12.60 -20.16 -8.62
CA CYS A 73 11.87 -21.02 -7.72
C CYS A 73 12.15 -22.48 -8.13
N SER A 74 13.24 -23.05 -7.62
CA SER A 74 13.53 -24.48 -7.80
C SER A 74 12.55 -25.31 -6.98
N SER A 75 11.80 -26.21 -7.63
CA SER A 75 11.10 -27.26 -6.91
C SER A 75 12.14 -28.19 -6.29
N THR A 76 11.99 -28.53 -5.01
CA THR A 76 12.90 -29.45 -4.30
C THR A 76 13.05 -30.79 -5.02
N ALA A 77 12.04 -31.21 -5.78
CA ALA A 77 12.04 -32.43 -6.59
C ALA A 77 13.12 -32.46 -7.69
N ASP A 78 13.51 -31.31 -8.27
CA ASP A 78 14.53 -31.26 -9.33
C ASP A 78 15.95 -31.25 -8.76
N ALA A 79 16.13 -30.73 -7.55
CA ALA A 79 17.42 -30.72 -6.83
C ALA A 79 17.83 -32.13 -6.37
N GLU A 80 16.85 -33.00 -6.05
CA GLU A 80 17.13 -34.39 -5.67
C GLU A 80 17.50 -35.27 -6.87
N ARG A 81 16.87 -35.05 -8.04
CA ARG A 81 17.24 -35.77 -9.28
C ARG A 81 18.62 -35.42 -9.82
N SER A 82 19.13 -34.23 -9.53
CA SER A 82 20.46 -33.79 -9.93
C SER A 82 21.56 -34.19 -8.92
N SER A 83 21.20 -34.42 -7.66
CA SER A 83 22.15 -34.82 -6.60
C SER A 83 22.28 -36.34 -6.38
N SER A 84 21.43 -37.17 -7.01
CA SER A 84 21.51 -38.63 -6.88
C SER A 84 22.75 -39.31 -7.48
N ASN A 85 23.69 -38.55 -8.07
CA ASN A 85 24.96 -39.06 -8.61
C ASN A 85 26.21 -38.72 -7.77
N SER A 86 26.08 -37.99 -6.64
CA SER A 86 27.23 -37.63 -5.79
C SER A 86 27.11 -38.21 -4.39
N SER A 87 27.62 -39.44 -4.22
CA SER A 87 27.74 -40.12 -2.92
C SER A 87 28.88 -39.53 -2.08
N SER A 88 28.67 -38.41 -1.39
CA SER A 88 29.60 -37.98 -0.33
C SER A 88 28.88 -37.22 0.78
N SER A 89 29.03 -37.72 2.01
CA SER A 89 28.33 -37.35 3.23
C SER A 89 28.90 -36.10 3.93
N SER A 90 28.18 -34.97 3.90
CA SER A 90 28.33 -33.85 4.86
C SER A 90 27.23 -32.77 4.72
N SER A 91 26.00 -33.07 5.15
CA SER A 91 24.83 -32.19 4.92
C SER A 91 24.32 -31.49 6.20
N SER A 92 24.68 -30.21 6.40
CA SER A 92 23.86 -29.28 7.23
C SER A 92 24.06 -27.77 6.96
N SER A 93 24.93 -27.36 6.02
CA SER A 93 25.14 -25.94 5.66
C SER A 93 24.51 -25.50 4.33
N SER A 94 24.01 -26.42 3.51
CA SER A 94 23.63 -26.17 2.11
C SER A 94 22.35 -25.35 1.91
N SER A 95 21.44 -25.27 2.89
CA SER A 95 20.15 -24.59 2.68
C SER A 95 20.24 -23.07 2.62
N ARG A 96 21.28 -22.47 3.22
CA ARG A 96 21.49 -21.01 3.17
C ARG A 96 22.29 -20.59 1.92
N GLU A 97 23.18 -21.45 1.43
CA GLU A 97 23.83 -21.27 0.13
C GLU A 97 22.83 -21.43 -1.01
N ALA A 98 21.93 -22.41 -0.96
CA ALA A 98 20.90 -22.62 -1.98
C ALA A 98 19.98 -21.39 -2.21
N ALA A 99 19.68 -20.61 -1.15
CA ALA A 99 18.88 -19.39 -1.29
C ALA A 99 19.67 -18.22 -1.92
N ILE A 100 20.99 -18.16 -1.74
CA ILE A 100 21.86 -17.15 -2.37
C ILE A 100 22.17 -17.56 -3.82
N GLU A 101 22.32 -18.86 -4.10
CA GLU A 101 22.46 -19.44 -5.44
C GLU A 101 21.19 -19.33 -6.29
N SER A 102 20.04 -19.05 -5.68
CA SER A 102 18.76 -18.88 -6.42
C SER A 102 18.58 -17.50 -7.06
N LEU A 103 19.45 -16.52 -6.76
CA LEU A 103 19.39 -15.19 -7.38
C LEU A 103 20.05 -15.25 -8.76
N GLU A 104 19.24 -15.35 -9.81
CA GLU A 104 19.74 -15.47 -11.18
C GLU A 104 20.14 -14.12 -11.77
N PHE A 105 19.48 -13.03 -11.36
CA PHE A 105 19.66 -11.74 -12.00
C PHE A 105 19.44 -10.57 -11.06
N GLN A 106 20.34 -9.60 -11.11
CA GLN A 106 20.16 -8.29 -10.49
C GLN A 106 20.63 -7.19 -11.44
N ARG A 107 19.72 -6.28 -11.79
CA ARG A 107 20.05 -5.09 -12.60
C ARG A 107 19.60 -3.81 -11.94
N GLN A 108 20.46 -2.79 -12.02
CA GLN A 108 20.17 -1.45 -11.51
C GLN A 108 19.69 -0.58 -12.67
N PHE A 109 18.60 0.16 -12.46
CA PHE A 109 18.12 1.20 -13.37
C PHE A 109 18.41 2.55 -12.71
N LEU A 110 19.30 3.32 -13.34
CA LEU A 110 19.71 4.64 -12.85
C LEU A 110 18.68 5.70 -13.23
N GLY A 111 18.25 6.52 -12.28
CA GLY A 111 17.31 7.62 -12.51
C GLY A 111 15.87 7.19 -12.78
N GLN A 112 15.56 5.89 -12.75
CA GLN A 112 14.22 5.40 -13.04
C GLN A 112 13.67 4.59 -11.88
N SER A 113 12.47 4.94 -11.41
CA SER A 113 11.71 4.15 -10.45
C SER A 113 10.91 3.10 -11.21
N ILE A 114 11.18 1.82 -10.98
CA ILE A 114 10.34 0.73 -11.52
C ILE A 114 8.96 0.82 -10.87
N THR A 115 7.91 0.87 -11.69
CA THR A 115 6.52 0.94 -11.24
C THR A 115 5.77 -0.37 -11.46
N GLN A 116 6.12 -1.13 -12.50
CA GLN A 116 5.46 -2.37 -12.89
C GLN A 116 6.48 -3.42 -13.34
N VAL A 117 6.22 -4.67 -12.99
CA VAL A 117 7.00 -5.84 -13.37
C VAL A 117 6.00 -6.92 -13.78
N THR A 118 6.17 -7.51 -14.97
CA THR A 118 5.35 -8.66 -15.41
C THR A 118 6.19 -9.64 -16.21
N PHE A 119 5.86 -10.92 -16.12
CA PHE A 119 6.37 -11.94 -17.01
C PHE A 119 5.42 -12.14 -18.19
N VAL A 120 5.97 -12.35 -19.38
CA VAL A 120 5.25 -12.64 -20.62
C VAL A 120 5.86 -13.88 -21.25
N ASN A 121 5.04 -14.89 -21.54
CA ASN A 121 5.53 -16.11 -22.17
C ASN A 121 5.37 -16.02 -23.68
N VAL A 122 6.50 -16.01 -24.38
CA VAL A 122 6.62 -15.85 -25.82
C VAL A 122 6.74 -17.18 -26.54
N SER A 123 5.71 -17.56 -27.28
CA SER A 123 5.70 -18.80 -28.07
C SER A 123 6.40 -18.58 -29.41
N SER A 124 7.58 -19.16 -29.61
CA SER A 124 8.26 -19.14 -30.91
C SER A 124 7.68 -20.21 -31.82
N SER A 125 7.05 -19.80 -32.93
CA SER A 125 6.41 -20.68 -33.92
C SER A 125 7.40 -21.37 -34.89
N SER A 126 8.69 -21.45 -34.54
CA SER A 126 9.70 -22.10 -35.38
C SER A 126 9.42 -23.59 -35.51
N SER A 127 9.19 -24.05 -36.74
CA SER A 127 8.70 -25.38 -37.13
C SER A 127 9.67 -26.55 -36.90
N SER A 128 10.74 -26.38 -36.12
CA SER A 128 11.77 -27.39 -35.88
C SER A 128 11.65 -27.99 -34.48
N SER A 129 10.76 -28.98 -34.31
CA SER A 129 10.66 -30.06 -33.28
C SER A 129 10.88 -29.78 -31.78
N SER A 130 11.31 -28.59 -31.36
CA SER A 130 11.50 -28.17 -29.98
C SER A 130 10.90 -26.78 -29.81
N SER A 131 9.61 -26.71 -29.49
CA SER A 131 8.93 -25.45 -29.15
C SER A 131 9.54 -24.89 -27.86
N SER A 132 10.61 -24.10 -27.98
CA SER A 132 11.13 -23.33 -26.86
C SER A 132 10.26 -22.10 -26.66
N SER A 133 9.43 -22.13 -25.63
CA SER A 133 8.76 -20.95 -25.12
C SER A 133 9.80 -20.04 -24.47
N ARG A 134 9.93 -18.79 -24.93
CA ARG A 134 10.83 -17.79 -24.37
C ARG A 134 10.09 -17.00 -23.31
N LEU A 135 10.60 -16.93 -22.10
CA LEU A 135 9.97 -16.12 -21.06
C LEU A 135 10.63 -14.73 -21.02
N LEU A 136 9.84 -13.69 -21.21
CA LEU A 136 10.28 -12.31 -21.13
C LEU A 136 9.87 -11.69 -19.79
N LEU A 137 10.79 -10.94 -19.18
CA LEU A 137 10.51 -10.05 -18.05
C LEU A 137 10.36 -8.63 -18.58
N VAL A 138 9.15 -8.09 -18.48
CA VAL A 138 8.83 -6.73 -18.93
C VAL A 138 8.70 -5.81 -17.72
N LEU A 139 9.37 -4.66 -17.82
CA LEU A 139 9.46 -3.64 -16.79
C LEU A 139 8.88 -2.33 -17.29
N GLY A 140 8.09 -1.68 -16.44
CA GLY A 140 7.58 -0.34 -16.66
C GLY A 140 8.14 0.60 -15.60
N THR A 141 8.52 1.80 -15.99
CA THR A 141 9.06 2.81 -15.08
C THR A 141 8.17 4.05 -14.96
N GLU A 142 8.43 4.83 -13.91
CA GLU A 142 7.73 6.08 -13.63
C GLU A 142 8.00 7.17 -14.67
N SER A 143 9.16 7.13 -15.34
CA SER A 143 9.49 8.04 -16.44
C SER A 143 8.83 7.65 -17.78
N GLY A 144 8.10 6.53 -17.81
CA GLY A 144 7.46 6.02 -19.02
C GLY A 144 8.39 5.17 -19.90
N MET A 145 9.46 4.60 -19.34
CA MET A 145 10.27 3.60 -20.04
C MET A 145 9.60 2.23 -19.92
N VAL A 146 9.67 1.45 -20.99
CA VAL A 146 9.37 0.01 -21.02
C VAL A 146 10.62 -0.73 -21.45
N ALA A 147 11.03 -1.73 -20.67
CA ALA A 147 12.17 -2.58 -20.99
C ALA A 147 11.73 -4.05 -20.97
N ALA A 148 12.24 -4.85 -21.90
CA ALA A 148 12.03 -6.31 -21.92
C ALA A 148 13.35 -7.06 -21.82
N LEU A 149 13.43 -8.04 -20.94
CA LEU A 149 14.60 -8.88 -20.68
C LEU A 149 14.26 -10.33 -21.01
N ASP A 150 15.14 -11.03 -21.74
CA ASP A 150 14.91 -12.42 -22.15
C ASP A 150 15.54 -13.39 -21.14
N SER A 151 14.72 -14.20 -20.46
CA SER A 151 15.22 -15.16 -19.47
C SER A 151 16.05 -16.29 -20.10
N SER A 152 15.88 -16.54 -21.40
CA SER A 152 16.61 -17.61 -22.11
C SER A 152 18.02 -17.20 -22.54
N ASN A 153 18.29 -15.89 -22.56
CA ASN A 153 19.55 -15.31 -23.00
C ASN A 153 20.19 -14.51 -21.87
N ASP A 154 20.39 -15.15 -20.71
CA ASP A 154 20.99 -14.57 -19.51
C ASP A 154 20.40 -13.21 -19.08
N TRP A 155 19.07 -13.06 -19.24
CA TRP A 155 18.36 -11.81 -18.95
C TRP A 155 18.88 -10.61 -19.75
N CYS A 156 19.37 -10.85 -20.97
CA CYS A 156 19.79 -9.81 -21.90
C CYS A 156 18.62 -8.86 -22.22
N LEU A 157 18.93 -7.56 -22.30
CA LEU A 157 17.94 -6.54 -22.66
C LEU A 157 17.62 -6.66 -24.15
N LEU A 158 16.39 -7.04 -24.47
CA LEU A 158 15.93 -7.12 -25.86
C LEU A 158 15.69 -5.72 -26.42
N PHE A 159 14.99 -4.88 -25.68
CA PHE A 159 14.73 -3.50 -26.06
C PHE A 159 14.42 -2.63 -24.85
N SER A 160 14.59 -1.33 -25.03
CA SER A 160 14.17 -0.28 -24.10
C SER A 160 13.52 0.84 -24.89
N ILE A 161 12.29 1.20 -24.55
CA ILE A 161 11.51 2.21 -25.26
C ILE A 161 11.02 3.25 -24.29
N HIS A 162 11.28 4.51 -24.63
CA HIS A 162 10.76 5.67 -23.92
C HIS A 162 9.45 6.13 -24.55
N LEU A 163 8.34 5.94 -23.84
CA LEU A 163 7.01 6.34 -24.31
C LEU A 163 6.80 7.86 -24.27
N ASN A 164 7.61 8.57 -23.49
CA ASN A 164 7.59 10.01 -23.43
C ASN A 164 8.51 10.58 -24.53
N LEU A 165 7.92 11.18 -25.56
CA LEU A 165 8.64 11.81 -26.66
C LEU A 165 9.66 12.86 -26.19
N SER A 166 9.36 13.61 -25.12
CA SER A 166 10.31 14.60 -24.58
C SER A 166 11.50 13.93 -23.88
N ALA A 167 11.25 12.83 -23.17
CA ALA A 167 12.30 12.04 -22.54
C ALA A 167 13.14 11.29 -23.59
N ALA A 168 12.50 10.80 -24.65
CA ALA A 168 13.17 10.17 -25.77
C ALA A 168 14.05 11.16 -26.54
N ALA A 169 13.55 12.37 -26.80
CA ALA A 169 14.34 13.43 -27.44
C ALA A 169 15.52 13.88 -26.57
N ALA A 170 15.33 13.98 -25.25
CA ALA A 170 16.41 14.28 -24.31
C ALA A 170 17.46 13.16 -24.26
N ALA A 171 17.02 11.89 -24.29
CA ALA A 171 17.93 10.75 -24.36
C ALA A 171 18.74 10.74 -25.68
N ALA A 172 18.08 11.04 -26.80
CA ALA A 172 18.72 11.05 -28.12
C ALA A 172 19.71 12.20 -28.32
N ALA A 173 19.62 13.27 -27.52
CA ALA A 173 20.55 14.39 -27.57
C ALA A 173 21.89 14.09 -26.86
N GLU A 174 21.96 13.03 -26.05
CA GLU A 174 23.13 12.64 -25.28
C GLU A 174 23.76 11.39 -25.90
N GLU A 175 25.07 11.41 -26.15
CA GLU A 175 25.80 10.27 -26.75
C GLU A 175 26.17 9.20 -25.70
N ASP A 176 26.33 9.59 -24.43
CA ASP A 176 26.61 8.67 -23.33
C ASP A 176 25.32 8.05 -22.79
N GLU A 177 25.24 6.72 -22.75
CA GLU A 177 24.07 5.96 -22.29
C GLU A 177 23.64 6.36 -20.87
N ALA A 178 24.61 6.62 -19.99
CA ALA A 178 24.34 7.04 -18.61
C ALA A 178 23.76 8.46 -18.57
N ALA A 179 24.32 9.39 -19.36
CA ALA A 179 23.83 10.76 -19.47
C ALA A 179 22.45 10.83 -20.16
N ALA A 180 22.23 10.04 -21.21
CA ALA A 180 20.95 9.90 -21.90
C ALA A 180 19.85 9.43 -20.96
N THR A 181 20.15 8.43 -20.12
CA THR A 181 19.20 7.92 -19.12
C THR A 181 18.89 8.98 -18.06
N ALA A 182 19.90 9.75 -17.63
CA ALA A 182 19.73 10.85 -16.69
C ALA A 182 18.88 11.99 -17.27
N ALA A 183 19.16 12.42 -18.49
CA ALA A 183 18.42 13.46 -19.19
C ALA A 183 16.94 13.07 -19.40
N ALA A 184 16.71 11.82 -19.79
CA ALA A 184 15.35 11.25 -19.90
C ALA A 184 14.62 11.25 -18.55
N ALA A 185 15.31 10.92 -17.47
CA ALA A 185 14.72 10.92 -16.12
C ALA A 185 14.33 12.33 -15.67
N VAL A 186 15.17 13.33 -15.92
CA VAL A 186 14.89 14.75 -15.59
C VAL A 186 13.71 15.27 -16.40
N ALA A 187 13.73 15.05 -17.72
CA ALA A 187 12.65 15.43 -18.63
C ALA A 187 11.32 14.70 -18.33
N GLY A 188 11.42 13.50 -17.73
CA GLY A 188 10.29 12.66 -17.31
C GLY A 188 9.77 12.92 -15.90
N SER A 189 10.39 13.81 -15.10
CA SER A 189 10.07 14.00 -13.68
C SER A 189 8.74 14.69 -13.37
N GLY A 190 7.97 15.08 -14.41
CA GLY A 190 6.57 15.43 -14.25
C GLY A 190 5.69 14.18 -14.11
N ASP A 191 4.53 14.30 -13.45
CA ASP A 191 3.54 13.23 -13.17
C ASP A 191 2.84 12.67 -14.45
N SER A 192 3.57 12.61 -15.56
CA SER A 192 3.14 12.85 -16.94
C SER A 192 3.39 11.67 -17.89
N ALA A 193 4.08 10.60 -17.46
CA ALA A 193 4.27 9.44 -18.33
C ALA A 193 4.39 8.07 -17.66
N ALA A 194 4.12 7.95 -16.35
CA ALA A 194 4.35 6.70 -15.64
C ALA A 194 3.58 5.52 -16.25
N VAL A 195 4.29 4.39 -16.44
CA VAL A 195 3.68 3.11 -16.78
C VAL A 195 2.95 2.59 -15.55
N ARG A 196 1.63 2.44 -15.65
CA ARG A 196 0.78 2.08 -14.51
C ARG A 196 0.30 0.65 -14.51
N ALA A 197 0.22 0.02 -15.68
CA ALA A 197 -0.12 -1.39 -15.81
C ALA A 197 0.53 -1.96 -17.07
N LEU A 198 0.96 -3.21 -16.98
CA LEU A 198 1.46 -4.03 -18.07
C LEU A 198 0.57 -5.28 -18.13
N VAL A 199 -0.04 -5.55 -19.28
CA VAL A 199 -0.91 -6.70 -19.43
C VAL A 199 -0.56 -7.47 -20.69
N PRO A 200 -0.05 -8.72 -20.58
CA PRO A 200 0.21 -9.55 -21.75
C PRO A 200 -1.10 -9.97 -22.41
N ILE A 201 -1.16 -9.89 -23.74
CA ILE A 201 -2.23 -10.49 -24.54
C ILE A 201 -1.70 -11.80 -25.10
N PRO A 202 -2.25 -12.95 -24.69
CA PRO A 202 -1.96 -14.20 -25.37
C PRO A 202 -2.65 -14.15 -26.74
N CYS A 203 -1.85 -14.19 -27.79
CA CYS A 203 -2.36 -14.33 -29.15
C CYS A 203 -2.86 -15.76 -29.33
N SER A 204 -4.18 -15.91 -29.36
CA SER A 204 -4.80 -17.16 -29.77
C SER A 204 -4.42 -17.41 -31.23
N ASN A 205 -3.66 -18.47 -31.49
CA ASN A 205 -3.40 -18.94 -32.85
C ASN A 205 -4.75 -19.25 -33.51
N SER A 206 -5.31 -18.28 -34.22
CA SER A 206 -6.46 -18.49 -35.08
C SER A 206 -5.98 -19.34 -36.24
N SER A 207 -6.28 -20.63 -36.15
CA SER A 207 -5.96 -21.64 -37.17
C SER A 207 -6.82 -21.48 -38.42
N SER A 208 -7.02 -20.26 -38.90
CA SER A 208 -7.62 -20.03 -40.22
C SER A 208 -6.60 -20.50 -41.26
N SER A 209 -6.94 -21.59 -41.92
CA SER A 209 -6.13 -22.41 -42.83
C SER A 209 -5.69 -21.71 -44.14
N SER A 210 -5.61 -20.39 -44.18
CA SER A 210 -5.05 -19.64 -45.30
C SER A 210 -3.55 -19.49 -45.12
N SER A 211 -2.80 -20.13 -46.02
CA SER A 211 -1.35 -20.41 -46.07
C SER A 211 -0.40 -19.21 -46.14
N SER A 212 -0.65 -18.12 -45.41
CA SER A 212 0.27 -16.99 -45.29
C SER A 212 0.95 -17.00 -43.92
N SER A 213 2.26 -17.24 -43.91
CA SER A 213 3.17 -17.32 -42.76
C SER A 213 3.29 -15.99 -41.99
N SER A 214 2.19 -15.51 -41.42
CA SER A 214 2.20 -14.34 -40.55
C SER A 214 2.68 -14.76 -39.17
N SER A 215 3.91 -14.37 -38.82
CA SER A 215 4.43 -14.51 -37.45
C SER A 215 3.39 -14.02 -36.44
N SER A 216 3.06 -14.86 -35.46
CA SER A 216 2.20 -14.50 -34.35
C SER A 216 2.91 -13.44 -33.49
N SER A 217 2.67 -12.16 -33.77
CA SER A 217 3.15 -11.05 -32.95
C SER A 217 2.54 -11.15 -31.56
N GLU A 218 3.36 -11.26 -30.51
CA GLU A 218 2.85 -11.17 -29.15
C GLU A 218 2.69 -9.72 -28.73
N LEU A 219 1.51 -9.42 -28.18
CA LEU A 219 1.11 -8.05 -27.89
C LEU A 219 1.11 -7.78 -26.38
N LEU A 220 1.67 -6.65 -26.01
CA LEU A 220 1.64 -6.13 -24.65
C LEU A 220 0.78 -4.87 -24.60
N VAL A 221 -0.18 -4.84 -23.69
CA VAL A 221 -0.99 -3.65 -23.41
C VAL A 221 -0.38 -2.90 -22.25
N LEU A 222 -0.19 -1.61 -22.46
CA LEU A 222 0.37 -0.72 -21.49
C LEU A 222 -0.57 0.44 -21.20
N LEU A 223 -0.84 0.68 -19.93
CA LEU A 223 -1.54 1.89 -19.49
C LEU A 223 -0.53 2.96 -19.10
N ARG A 224 -0.39 3.98 -19.96
CA ARG A 224 0.43 5.16 -19.70
C ARG A 224 -0.45 6.22 -19.05
N ARG A 225 0.00 6.80 -17.93
CA ARG A 225 -0.67 7.95 -17.32
C ARG A 225 0.01 9.24 -17.74
N GLY A 226 -0.69 10.02 -18.57
CA GLY A 226 -0.32 11.40 -18.89
C GLY A 226 -0.85 12.42 -17.87
N PRO A 227 -0.43 13.68 -17.97
CA PRO A 227 -0.86 14.75 -17.08
C PRO A 227 -2.32 15.13 -17.37
N THR A 228 -2.73 14.99 -18.64
CA THR A 228 -4.05 15.37 -19.15
C THR A 228 -4.86 14.19 -19.66
N VAL A 229 -4.25 13.06 -20.02
CA VAL A 229 -4.95 11.89 -20.58
C VAL A 229 -4.14 10.64 -20.24
N SER A 230 -4.82 9.56 -19.86
CA SER A 230 -4.24 8.21 -19.83
C SER A 230 -4.45 7.56 -21.19
N SER A 231 -3.40 6.94 -21.72
CA SER A 231 -3.41 6.28 -23.03
C SER A 231 -3.10 4.79 -22.88
N LEU A 232 -3.83 3.95 -23.60
CA LEU A 232 -3.54 2.53 -23.79
C LEU A 232 -2.66 2.36 -25.02
N LEU A 233 -1.50 1.74 -24.83
CA LEU A 233 -0.52 1.48 -25.87
C LEU A 233 -0.44 -0.03 -26.08
N VAL A 234 -0.40 -0.46 -27.35
CA VAL A 234 -0.18 -1.86 -27.72
C VAL A 234 1.19 -1.97 -28.35
N ILE A 235 2.06 -2.77 -27.73
CA ILE A 235 3.46 -2.92 -28.09
C ILE A 235 3.67 -4.35 -28.60
N ASP A 236 4.31 -4.49 -29.76
CA ASP A 236 4.75 -5.79 -30.26
C ASP A 236 6.09 -6.17 -29.61
N LEU A 237 6.09 -7.24 -28.82
CA LEU A 237 7.29 -7.70 -28.11
C LEU A 237 8.32 -8.35 -29.03
N LEU A 238 7.89 -8.91 -30.16
CA LEU A 238 8.77 -9.60 -31.11
C LEU A 238 9.46 -8.61 -32.05
N GLN A 239 8.78 -7.52 -32.41
CA GLN A 239 9.31 -6.48 -33.29
C GLN A 239 10.06 -5.39 -32.50
N GLN A 240 10.94 -5.80 -31.58
CA GLN A 240 11.79 -4.90 -30.77
C GLN A 240 10.99 -3.82 -30.01
N GLY A 241 9.75 -4.12 -29.62
CA GLY A 241 8.88 -3.20 -28.89
C GLY A 241 8.16 -2.17 -29.77
N GLN A 242 7.99 -2.42 -31.08
CA GLN A 242 7.28 -1.49 -31.95
C GLN A 242 5.87 -1.16 -31.41
N LEU A 243 5.54 0.13 -31.35
CA LEU A 243 4.22 0.61 -30.94
C LEU A 243 3.23 0.38 -32.09
N LEU A 244 2.33 -0.58 -31.94
CA LEU A 244 1.31 -0.89 -32.95
C LEU A 244 0.10 0.01 -32.88
N ARG A 245 -0.39 0.29 -31.67
CA ARG A 245 -1.61 1.09 -31.45
C ARG A 245 -1.46 2.00 -30.24
N SER A 246 -2.09 3.17 -30.32
CA SER A 246 -2.25 4.11 -29.21
C SER A 246 -3.70 4.55 -29.16
N SER A 247 -4.34 4.44 -28.00
CA SER A 247 -5.73 4.84 -27.79
C SER A 247 -5.86 5.65 -26.51
N ASP A 248 -6.44 6.83 -26.62
CA ASP A 248 -6.68 7.70 -25.47
C ASP A 248 -7.94 7.26 -24.71
N VAL A 249 -7.78 6.96 -23.42
CA VAL A 249 -8.88 6.41 -22.60
C VAL A 249 -9.47 7.40 -21.61
N GLY A 250 -8.92 8.60 -21.54
CA GLY A 250 -9.38 9.68 -20.66
C GLY A 250 -8.54 9.82 -19.40
N ARG A 251 -8.97 10.64 -18.45
CA ARG A 251 -8.14 11.08 -17.31
C ARG A 251 -8.15 10.10 -16.14
N GLY A 252 -6.97 9.87 -15.57
CA GLY A 252 -6.82 9.41 -14.19
C GLY A 252 -6.92 7.91 -13.95
N PHE A 253 -6.80 7.08 -14.99
CA PHE A 253 -6.73 5.62 -14.81
C PHE A 253 -5.36 5.21 -14.28
N THR A 254 -5.34 4.29 -13.31
CA THR A 254 -4.14 3.80 -12.63
C THR A 254 -3.98 2.30 -12.66
N HIS A 255 -5.02 1.54 -13.00
CA HIS A 255 -4.93 0.10 -13.19
C HIS A 255 -5.57 -0.29 -14.51
N ALA A 256 -4.99 -1.29 -15.17
CA ALA A 256 -5.57 -1.97 -16.32
C ALA A 256 -5.49 -3.49 -16.09
N LEU A 257 -6.54 -4.20 -16.48
CA LEU A 257 -6.60 -5.67 -16.48
C LEU A 257 -7.21 -6.12 -17.79
N LEU A 258 -6.61 -7.12 -18.43
CA LEU A 258 -7.15 -7.72 -19.65
C LEU A 258 -8.21 -8.74 -19.27
N LEU A 259 -9.34 -8.65 -19.95
CA LEU A 259 -10.46 -9.58 -19.89
C LEU A 259 -10.55 -10.29 -21.24
N GLN A 260 -10.04 -11.51 -21.29
CA GLN A 260 -10.17 -12.35 -22.47
C GLN A 260 -11.10 -13.51 -22.14
N GLN A 261 -12.33 -13.43 -22.64
CA GLN A 261 -13.25 -14.55 -22.54
C GLN A 261 -12.87 -15.57 -23.60
N GLN A 262 -12.42 -16.75 -23.17
CA GLN A 262 -12.24 -17.89 -24.06
C GLN A 262 -13.64 -18.38 -24.43
N GLN A 263 -14.13 -17.99 -25.61
CA GLN A 263 -15.40 -18.47 -26.12
C GLN A 263 -15.25 -19.97 -26.36
N GLN A 264 -15.90 -20.79 -25.53
CA GLN A 264 -16.02 -22.22 -25.79
C GLN A 264 -16.78 -22.35 -27.12
N GLN A 265 -16.08 -22.78 -28.16
CA GLN A 265 -16.62 -23.10 -29.46
C GLN A 265 -17.72 -24.16 -29.26
N GLN A 266 -18.98 -23.73 -29.24
CA GLN A 266 -20.11 -24.60 -29.54
C GLN A 266 -20.32 -24.50 -31.05
N ASP A 267 -19.67 -25.41 -31.78
CA ASP A 267 -19.92 -26.01 -33.11
C ASP A 267 -20.73 -25.29 -34.22
N GLU A 268 -21.09 -24.02 -34.12
CA GLU A 268 -21.66 -23.28 -35.25
C GLU A 268 -20.59 -22.43 -35.92
N GLU A 269 -20.41 -22.64 -37.23
CA GLU A 269 -19.34 -22.18 -38.14
C GLU A 269 -19.16 -20.65 -38.28
N GLY A 270 -19.55 -19.85 -37.30
CA GLY A 270 -19.29 -18.41 -37.30
C GLY A 270 -17.84 -18.11 -36.92
N GLU A 271 -17.12 -17.40 -37.79
CA GLU A 271 -15.82 -16.77 -37.49
C GLU A 271 -15.98 -15.67 -36.41
N GLY A 272 -16.23 -16.07 -35.17
CA GLY A 272 -16.25 -15.21 -34.01
C GLY A 272 -14.82 -14.89 -33.58
N GLY A 273 -14.28 -13.74 -34.01
CA GLY A 273 -13.03 -13.22 -33.45
C GLY A 273 -13.14 -13.02 -31.93
N GLN A 274 -12.12 -13.43 -31.19
CA GLN A 274 -12.06 -13.20 -29.74
C GLN A 274 -11.98 -11.70 -29.45
N ARG A 275 -13.01 -11.16 -28.81
CA ARG A 275 -13.05 -9.75 -28.43
C ARG A 275 -12.12 -9.48 -27.25
N GLN A 276 -11.20 -8.54 -27.40
CA GLN A 276 -10.28 -8.16 -26.32
C GLN A 276 -10.83 -6.96 -25.54
N LEU A 277 -11.19 -7.20 -24.27
CA LEU A 277 -11.67 -6.14 -23.38
C LEU A 277 -10.61 -5.82 -22.32
N VAL A 278 -10.43 -4.55 -22.00
CA VAL A 278 -9.54 -4.06 -20.94
C VAL A 278 -10.37 -3.34 -19.89
N LEU A 279 -10.26 -3.79 -18.65
CA LEU A 279 -10.86 -3.16 -17.49
C LEU A 279 -9.90 -2.10 -16.93
N LEU A 280 -10.34 -0.86 -16.92
CA LEU A 280 -9.58 0.30 -16.46
C LEU A 280 -10.17 0.83 -15.17
N SER A 281 -9.31 1.10 -14.19
CA SER A 281 -9.70 1.64 -12.89
C SER A 281 -9.01 2.96 -12.58
N SER A 282 -9.77 3.94 -12.06
CA SER A 282 -9.27 5.23 -11.61
C SER A 282 -9.26 5.33 -10.09
N SER A 283 -8.10 5.68 -9.51
CA SER A 283 -7.88 5.85 -8.07
C SER A 283 -7.78 7.32 -7.62
N SER A 284 -8.33 8.28 -8.39
CA SER A 284 -8.17 9.71 -8.08
C SER A 284 -8.72 10.09 -6.70
N SER A 285 -7.84 10.41 -5.75
CA SER A 285 -8.16 10.81 -4.37
C SER A 285 -8.31 12.32 -4.18
N SER A 286 -8.02 13.13 -5.21
CA SER A 286 -7.70 14.56 -5.03
C SER A 286 -8.84 15.56 -5.28
N SER A 287 -10.06 15.12 -5.59
CA SER A 287 -11.19 16.07 -5.69
C SER A 287 -12.47 15.48 -5.11
N SER A 288 -13.10 16.23 -4.21
CA SER A 288 -14.21 15.82 -3.34
C SER A 288 -15.48 15.33 -4.06
N ASN A 289 -15.52 15.38 -5.40
CA ASN A 289 -16.65 14.96 -6.23
C ASN A 289 -16.28 13.94 -7.33
N SER A 290 -15.04 13.47 -7.42
CA SER A 290 -14.66 12.53 -8.48
C SER A 290 -15.09 11.12 -8.12
N SER A 291 -16.18 10.63 -8.73
CA SER A 291 -16.59 9.24 -8.61
C SER A 291 -15.50 8.34 -9.20
N SER A 292 -15.00 7.40 -8.41
CA SER A 292 -14.08 6.37 -8.88
C SER A 292 -14.76 5.56 -9.98
N ASN A 293 -14.10 5.46 -11.14
CA ASN A 293 -14.68 4.86 -12.33
C ASN A 293 -13.94 3.58 -12.66
N LEU A 294 -14.70 2.49 -12.75
CA LEU A 294 -14.28 1.26 -13.42
C LEU A 294 -14.93 1.25 -14.80
N VAL A 295 -14.11 1.05 -15.82
CA VAL A 295 -14.51 1.19 -17.22
C VAL A 295 -14.04 -0.02 -18.00
N LEU A 296 -14.94 -0.59 -18.80
CA LEU A 296 -14.60 -1.61 -19.79
C LEU A 296 -14.33 -0.94 -21.13
N PHE A 297 -13.12 -1.12 -21.64
CA PHE A 297 -12.66 -0.59 -22.90
C PHE A 297 -12.45 -1.74 -23.89
N ASP A 298 -13.05 -1.66 -25.06
CA ASP A 298 -12.83 -2.61 -26.15
C ASP A 298 -11.63 -2.16 -26.96
N MET A 299 -10.59 -3.00 -26.99
CA MET A 299 -9.36 -2.72 -27.69
C MET A 299 -9.50 -2.75 -29.21
N ASP A 300 -10.36 -3.61 -29.73
CA ASP A 300 -10.54 -3.81 -31.17
C ASP A 300 -11.34 -2.64 -31.74
N ARG A 301 -12.36 -2.18 -31.01
CA ARG A 301 -13.19 -1.02 -31.41
C ARG A 301 -12.64 0.32 -30.94
N GLN A 302 -11.63 0.34 -30.08
CA GLN A 302 -11.11 1.52 -29.40
C GLN A 302 -12.21 2.35 -28.70
N GLN A 303 -13.19 1.67 -28.10
CA GLN A 303 -14.37 2.32 -27.55
C GLN A 303 -14.69 1.86 -26.13
N LEU A 304 -15.24 2.78 -25.34
CA LEU A 304 -15.76 2.49 -24.02
C LEU A 304 -17.06 1.70 -24.13
N VAL A 305 -17.05 0.45 -23.70
CA VAL A 305 -18.21 -0.46 -23.79
C VAL A 305 -19.16 -0.25 -22.63
N ALA A 306 -18.63 -0.23 -21.41
CA ALA A 306 -19.44 -0.16 -20.20
C ALA A 306 -18.71 0.58 -19.09
N LYS A 307 -19.51 1.17 -18.18
CA LYS A 307 -19.03 1.77 -16.95
C LYS A 307 -19.61 0.98 -15.78
N LEU A 308 -18.74 0.37 -14.98
CA LEU A 308 -19.16 -0.31 -13.76
C LEU A 308 -19.45 0.75 -12.71
N GLN A 309 -20.68 0.77 -12.18
CA GLN A 309 -21.04 1.73 -11.16
C GLN A 309 -20.44 1.27 -9.82
N GLY A 310 -19.38 1.96 -9.41
CA GLY A 310 -18.88 1.94 -8.03
C GLY A 310 -19.57 3.00 -7.18
N GLY A 311 -19.58 2.79 -5.86
CA GLY A 311 -19.84 3.88 -4.92
C GLY A 311 -18.76 4.98 -5.04
N SER A 312 -18.82 6.01 -4.21
CA SER A 312 -17.83 7.10 -4.15
C SER A 312 -16.44 6.68 -3.63
N ALA A 313 -16.16 5.38 -3.59
CA ALA A 313 -14.97 4.79 -2.97
C ALA A 313 -13.91 4.50 -4.03
N ALA A 314 -12.65 4.86 -3.73
CA ALA A 314 -11.52 4.59 -4.61
C ALA A 314 -11.23 3.08 -4.66
N PHE A 315 -10.88 2.58 -5.84
CA PHE A 315 -10.49 1.19 -6.01
C PHE A 315 -8.99 1.03 -5.75
N ALA A 316 -8.63 0.22 -4.76
CA ALA A 316 -7.25 -0.06 -4.38
C ALA A 316 -6.66 -1.21 -5.22
N ALA A 317 -7.49 -2.22 -5.52
CA ALA A 317 -7.09 -3.39 -6.31
C ALA A 317 -8.31 -3.94 -7.05
N VAL A 318 -8.07 -4.58 -8.19
CA VAL A 318 -9.11 -5.15 -9.05
C VAL A 318 -8.65 -6.53 -9.50
N ALA A 319 -9.60 -7.44 -9.64
CA ALA A 319 -9.42 -8.75 -10.26
C ALA A 319 -10.63 -9.05 -11.13
N ALA A 320 -10.46 -9.93 -12.10
CA ALA A 320 -11.56 -10.39 -12.91
C ALA A 320 -11.34 -11.81 -13.40
N ASP A 321 -12.43 -12.55 -13.52
CA ASP A 321 -12.51 -13.81 -14.24
C ASP A 321 -13.36 -13.59 -15.50
N ALA A 322 -12.70 -13.54 -16.65
CA ALA A 322 -13.35 -13.30 -17.93
C ALA A 322 -14.24 -14.47 -18.38
N ALA A 323 -13.95 -15.72 -18.01
CA ALA A 323 -14.82 -16.84 -18.41
C ALA A 323 -16.10 -16.88 -17.58
N ALA A 324 -16.00 -16.58 -16.27
CA ALA A 324 -17.17 -16.42 -15.43
C ALA A 324 -17.92 -15.10 -15.69
N GLY A 325 -17.28 -14.14 -16.35
CA GLY A 325 -17.79 -12.78 -16.53
C GLY A 325 -17.93 -12.07 -15.18
N ILE A 326 -17.01 -12.28 -14.24
CA ILE A 326 -17.06 -11.68 -12.90
C ILE A 326 -15.89 -10.72 -12.72
N VAL A 327 -16.16 -9.55 -12.14
CA VAL A 327 -15.16 -8.56 -11.75
C VAL A 327 -15.29 -8.31 -10.26
N ALA A 328 -14.19 -8.30 -9.52
CA ALA A 328 -14.14 -7.89 -8.13
C ALA A 328 -13.15 -6.73 -7.95
N ALA A 329 -13.51 -5.73 -7.14
CA ALA A 329 -12.62 -4.63 -6.81
C ALA A 329 -12.68 -4.31 -5.33
N VAL A 330 -11.50 -4.14 -4.73
CA VAL A 330 -11.32 -3.67 -3.36
C VAL A 330 -11.51 -2.15 -3.36
N CYS A 331 -12.55 -1.69 -2.66
CA CYS A 331 -12.95 -0.30 -2.51
C CYS A 331 -12.55 0.20 -1.12
N SER A 332 -11.92 1.38 -1.04
CA SER A 332 -11.67 2.09 0.22
C SER A 332 -12.62 3.28 0.34
N LYS A 333 -13.46 3.29 1.39
CA LYS A 333 -14.55 4.27 1.52
C LYS A 333 -14.08 5.68 1.86
N THR A 334 -12.95 5.85 2.53
CA THR A 334 -12.34 7.17 2.79
C THR A 334 -10.84 7.02 3.03
N VAL A 335 -10.08 8.11 2.84
CA VAL A 335 -8.64 8.20 3.18
C VAL A 335 -8.38 7.99 4.68
N HIS A 336 -9.40 8.18 5.53
CA HIS A 336 -9.28 8.09 6.99
C HIS A 336 -9.85 6.80 7.61
N ALA A 337 -10.63 6.01 6.85
CA ALA A 337 -11.15 4.72 7.30
C ALA A 337 -10.37 3.57 6.66
N GLU A 338 -9.05 3.53 6.87
CA GLU A 338 -8.23 2.36 6.46
C GLU A 338 -8.74 1.05 7.07
N GLN A 339 -9.53 1.10 8.14
CA GLN A 339 -10.08 -0.06 8.84
C GLN A 339 -11.34 -0.68 8.20
N GLN A 340 -11.91 -0.10 7.14
CA GLN A 340 -13.07 -0.71 6.48
C GLN A 340 -12.90 -0.69 4.96
N GLN A 341 -12.43 -1.80 4.43
CA GLN A 341 -12.43 -2.05 3.00
C GLN A 341 -13.64 -2.85 2.58
N GLN A 342 -14.08 -2.64 1.35
CA GLN A 342 -15.23 -3.33 0.80
C GLN A 342 -14.83 -3.96 -0.52
N VAL A 343 -15.12 -5.24 -0.76
CA VAL A 343 -14.97 -5.84 -2.09
C VAL A 343 -16.29 -5.72 -2.81
N ALA A 344 -16.34 -4.86 -3.82
CA ALA A 344 -17.47 -4.76 -4.73
C ALA A 344 -17.30 -5.82 -5.82
N VAL A 345 -18.36 -6.56 -6.12
CA VAL A 345 -18.37 -7.59 -7.15
C VAL A 345 -19.42 -7.22 -8.20
N TRP A 346 -19.07 -7.36 -9.48
CA TRP A 346 -19.95 -7.17 -10.63
C TRP A 346 -20.00 -8.44 -11.47
N ARG A 347 -21.18 -8.72 -12.02
CA ARG A 347 -21.38 -9.75 -13.03
C ARG A 347 -21.57 -9.04 -14.38
N LEU A 348 -20.70 -9.35 -15.32
CA LEU A 348 -20.72 -8.84 -16.68
C LEU A 348 -21.72 -9.67 -17.51
N PRO A 349 -22.70 -9.02 -18.15
CA PRO A 349 -23.58 -9.69 -19.09
C PRO A 349 -22.80 -10.33 -20.25
N GLN A 350 -23.17 -11.55 -20.65
CA GLN A 350 -22.49 -12.30 -21.72
C GLN A 350 -22.53 -11.59 -23.08
N HIS A 351 -23.60 -10.83 -23.37
CA HIS A 351 -23.73 -10.07 -24.63
C HIS A 351 -22.67 -8.98 -24.79
N ILE A 352 -21.97 -8.58 -23.73
CA ILE A 352 -20.84 -7.64 -23.82
C ILE A 352 -19.68 -8.27 -24.59
N PHE A 353 -19.57 -9.60 -24.58
CA PHE A 353 -18.55 -10.34 -25.30
C PHE A 353 -18.99 -10.74 -26.70
N SER A 354 -20.30 -10.91 -26.93
CA SER A 354 -20.87 -11.23 -28.25
C SER A 354 -20.77 -10.05 -29.22
N SER A 355 -20.01 -10.20 -30.30
CA SER A 355 -19.86 -9.25 -31.38
C SER A 355 -21.01 -9.39 -32.40
N SER A 356 -22.26 -9.13 -32.03
CA SER A 356 -23.35 -9.09 -33.02
C SER A 356 -23.14 -7.89 -33.95
N SER A 357 -22.54 -8.14 -35.11
CA SER A 357 -22.15 -7.17 -36.14
C SER A 357 -23.31 -6.76 -37.08
N SER A 358 -24.54 -7.20 -36.80
CA SER A 358 -25.67 -7.10 -37.74
C SER A 358 -26.37 -5.73 -37.80
N ASP A 359 -26.10 -4.79 -36.90
CA ASP A 359 -26.85 -3.51 -36.84
C ASP A 359 -26.07 -2.36 -37.52
N SER A 360 -25.82 -2.48 -38.82
CA SER A 360 -25.03 -1.54 -39.63
C SER A 360 -25.83 -0.42 -40.31
N SER A 361 -27.07 -0.11 -39.87
CA SER A 361 -27.85 0.98 -40.46
C SER A 361 -27.97 2.22 -39.55
N SER A 362 -27.01 3.13 -39.74
CA SER A 362 -27.20 4.58 -39.78
C SER A 362 -28.08 5.24 -38.71
N SER A 363 -27.53 5.50 -37.54
CA SER A 363 -27.83 6.75 -36.80
C SER A 363 -26.68 7.09 -35.86
N SER A 364 -26.32 8.36 -35.81
CA SER A 364 -25.27 8.98 -34.99
C SER A 364 -25.57 8.78 -33.50
N SER A 365 -25.32 7.56 -33.01
CA SER A 365 -25.71 7.12 -31.69
C SER A 365 -24.64 7.53 -30.69
N SER A 366 -24.99 8.46 -29.81
CA SER A 366 -24.33 8.59 -28.51
C SER A 366 -24.30 7.19 -27.89
N SER A 367 -23.12 6.59 -27.78
CA SER A 367 -22.94 5.27 -27.18
C SER A 367 -23.56 5.29 -25.78
N LYS A 368 -24.74 4.66 -25.65
CA LYS A 368 -25.46 4.56 -24.38
C LYS A 368 -24.56 3.76 -23.44
N LYS A 369 -23.82 4.46 -22.59
CA LYS A 369 -22.89 3.87 -21.62
C LYS A 369 -23.66 2.86 -20.79
N LEU A 370 -23.41 1.57 -21.02
CA LEU A 370 -24.06 0.51 -20.29
C LEU A 370 -23.60 0.59 -18.84
N LYS A 371 -24.55 0.82 -17.94
CA LYS A 371 -24.31 0.95 -16.50
C LYS A 371 -24.57 -0.41 -15.87
N ILE A 372 -23.50 -1.10 -15.49
CA ILE A 372 -23.63 -2.44 -14.88
C ILE A 372 -23.85 -2.25 -13.38
N PRO A 373 -24.98 -2.72 -12.84
CA PRO A 373 -25.24 -2.65 -11.41
C PRO A 373 -24.27 -3.57 -10.66
N MET A 374 -23.95 -3.18 -9.43
CA MET A 374 -23.13 -3.99 -8.54
C MET A 374 -23.91 -5.23 -8.10
N TRP A 375 -23.29 -6.41 -8.17
CA TRP A 375 -23.91 -7.68 -7.77
C TRP A 375 -23.92 -7.84 -6.24
N GLY A 376 -22.86 -7.37 -5.56
CA GLY A 376 -22.80 -7.37 -4.10
C GLY A 376 -21.60 -6.61 -3.55
N VAL A 377 -21.64 -6.33 -2.24
CA VAL A 377 -20.55 -5.70 -1.48
C VAL A 377 -20.18 -6.59 -0.31
N LEU A 378 -18.92 -7.01 -0.26
CA LEU A 378 -18.33 -7.74 0.86
C LEU A 378 -17.61 -6.75 1.78
N ALA A 379 -18.13 -6.50 2.97
CA ALA A 379 -17.42 -5.66 3.93
C ALA A 379 -16.34 -6.48 4.66
N TYR A 380 -15.13 -5.94 4.76
CA TYR A 380 -14.05 -6.56 5.53
C TYR A 380 -13.29 -5.51 6.35
N HIS A 381 -13.00 -5.85 7.60
CA HIS A 381 -12.41 -4.91 8.57
C HIS A 381 -10.88 -4.78 8.49
N GLN A 382 -10.22 -5.56 7.62
CA GLN A 382 -8.78 -5.45 7.42
C GLN A 382 -8.47 -4.99 6.00
N ARG A 383 -7.26 -4.47 5.84
CA ARG A 383 -6.76 -4.03 4.54
C ARG A 383 -6.46 -5.25 3.67
N LEU A 384 -7.27 -5.41 2.63
CA LEU A 384 -7.07 -6.31 1.50
C LEU A 384 -6.10 -5.67 0.51
N LEU A 385 -5.13 -6.45 0.04
CA LEU A 385 -4.05 -6.00 -0.83
C LEU A 385 -4.30 -6.36 -2.29
N GLN A 386 -4.66 -7.63 -2.55
CA GLN A 386 -4.81 -8.15 -3.90
C GLN A 386 -5.90 -9.23 -3.92
N PRO A 387 -7.01 -8.99 -4.64
CA PRO A 387 -7.96 -10.04 -4.98
C PRO A 387 -7.41 -10.89 -6.14
N THR A 388 -7.69 -12.18 -6.13
CA THR A 388 -7.40 -13.14 -7.21
C THR A 388 -8.52 -14.17 -7.27
N PHE A 389 -8.94 -14.56 -8.48
CA PHE A 389 -9.89 -15.65 -8.66
C PHE A 389 -9.16 -16.97 -8.85
N LEU A 390 -9.58 -18.01 -8.12
CA LEU A 390 -9.16 -19.39 -8.30
C LEU A 390 -10.35 -20.22 -8.76
N ARG A 391 -10.15 -21.09 -9.76
CA ARG A 391 -11.14 -22.08 -10.17
C ARG A 391 -10.83 -23.41 -9.50
N CYS A 392 -11.80 -23.96 -8.80
CA CYS A 392 -11.70 -25.29 -8.22
C CYS A 392 -12.32 -26.29 -9.21
N SER A 393 -11.46 -26.98 -9.97
CA SER A 393 -11.88 -28.15 -10.75
C SER A 393 -11.99 -29.33 -9.79
N SER A 394 -13.19 -29.67 -9.34
CA SER A 394 -13.43 -30.90 -8.59
C SER A 394 -13.36 -32.08 -9.56
N SER A 395 -12.15 -32.57 -9.84
CA SER A 395 -11.93 -33.84 -10.51
C SER A 395 -12.35 -34.95 -9.53
N SER A 396 -13.65 -35.26 -9.51
CA SER A 396 -14.15 -36.47 -8.88
C SER A 396 -13.66 -37.64 -9.73
N SER A 397 -12.51 -38.20 -9.37
CA SER A 397 -12.02 -39.47 -9.87
C SER A 397 -12.92 -40.58 -9.32
N SER A 398 -14.14 -40.68 -9.82
CA SER A 398 -14.98 -41.87 -9.61
C SER A 398 -14.37 -43.01 -10.43
N SER A 399 -13.48 -43.78 -9.81
CA SER A 399 -13.01 -45.06 -10.31
C SER A 399 -14.17 -46.06 -10.32
N SER A 400 -15.07 -45.96 -11.29
CA SER A 400 -16.13 -46.94 -11.53
C SER A 400 -15.60 -48.06 -12.43
N THR A 401 -14.94 -49.04 -11.83
CA THR A 401 -14.80 -50.37 -12.41
C THR A 401 -16.10 -51.14 -12.21
N ALA A 402 -17.00 -51.16 -13.19
CA ALA A 402 -18.05 -52.19 -13.28
C ALA A 402 -18.70 -52.26 -14.68
N ALA A 403 -18.40 -53.38 -15.35
CA ALA A 403 -19.20 -54.20 -16.26
C ALA A 403 -20.36 -53.60 -17.08
N ALA A 404 -20.29 -53.93 -18.36
CA ALA A 404 -21.30 -53.80 -19.40
C ALA A 404 -22.70 -54.34 -19.02
N ALA A 405 -23.74 -53.52 -19.26
CA ALA A 405 -25.01 -53.96 -19.83
C ALA A 405 -25.79 -52.72 -20.30
N GLY A 406 -26.21 -52.73 -21.57
CA GLY A 406 -26.79 -51.58 -22.25
C GLY A 406 -28.13 -51.11 -21.68
N SER A 407 -28.32 -49.80 -21.69
CA SER A 407 -29.62 -49.15 -21.59
C SER A 407 -29.52 -47.76 -22.20
N ASP A 408 -30.21 -47.58 -23.32
CA ASP A 408 -30.53 -46.28 -23.91
C ASP A 408 -31.22 -45.36 -22.89
N GLY A 409 -30.94 -44.06 -23.00
CA GLY A 409 -31.90 -43.03 -22.60
C GLY A 409 -31.42 -42.04 -21.55
N LYS A 410 -31.15 -40.83 -22.05
CA LYS A 410 -31.01 -39.55 -21.34
C LYS A 410 -29.63 -39.30 -20.71
N GLN A 411 -28.73 -38.80 -21.57
CA GLN A 411 -27.59 -37.97 -21.16
C GLN A 411 -28.13 -36.74 -20.39
N GLN A 412 -28.28 -36.85 -19.07
CA GLN A 412 -28.28 -35.69 -18.21
C GLN A 412 -26.87 -35.11 -18.27
N GLN A 413 -26.68 -34.06 -19.07
CA GLN A 413 -25.57 -33.13 -18.91
C GLN A 413 -25.68 -32.56 -17.48
N GLN A 414 -25.06 -33.22 -16.52
CA GLN A 414 -24.67 -32.59 -15.27
C GLN A 414 -23.66 -31.51 -15.65
N GLN A 415 -24.15 -30.29 -15.85
CA GLN A 415 -23.31 -29.11 -15.87
C GLN A 415 -22.56 -29.10 -14.54
N GLN A 416 -21.29 -29.54 -14.57
CA GLN A 416 -20.39 -29.40 -13.44
C GLN A 416 -20.27 -27.89 -13.18
N GLN A 417 -21.00 -27.42 -12.17
CA GLN A 417 -20.93 -26.05 -11.73
C GLN A 417 -19.52 -25.81 -11.19
N GLN A 418 -18.69 -25.15 -12.00
CA GLN A 418 -17.36 -24.73 -11.57
C GLN A 418 -17.54 -23.73 -10.42
N GLN A 419 -17.04 -24.10 -9.25
CA GLN A 419 -17.04 -23.21 -8.10
C GLN A 419 -15.91 -22.20 -8.27
N LEU A 420 -16.26 -20.92 -8.25
CA LEU A 420 -15.30 -19.83 -8.31
C LEU A 420 -14.94 -19.39 -6.89
N LEU A 421 -13.66 -19.38 -6.57
CA LEU A 421 -13.17 -18.93 -5.27
C LEU A 421 -12.46 -17.57 -5.45
N LEU A 422 -13.00 -16.52 -4.84
CA LEU A 422 -12.33 -15.23 -4.74
C LEU A 422 -11.43 -15.25 -3.50
N VAL A 423 -10.12 -15.10 -3.69
CA VAL A 423 -9.13 -15.07 -2.61
C VAL A 423 -8.52 -13.67 -2.53
N CYS A 424 -8.48 -13.09 -1.34
CA CYS A 424 -7.78 -11.83 -1.08
C CYS A 424 -6.69 -12.02 -0.04
N LEU A 425 -5.51 -11.43 -0.27
CA LEU A 425 -4.45 -11.34 0.74
C LEU A 425 -4.66 -10.11 1.63
N THR A 426 -4.59 -10.27 2.95
CA THR A 426 -4.63 -9.17 3.91
C THR A 426 -3.23 -8.59 4.19
N ASP A 427 -3.18 -7.38 4.73
CA ASP A 427 -1.97 -6.76 5.29
C ASP A 427 -1.29 -7.60 6.38
N GLN A 428 -2.06 -8.39 7.12
CA GLN A 428 -1.59 -9.36 8.11
C GLN A 428 -1.09 -10.66 7.49
N GLN A 429 -0.94 -10.74 6.17
CA GLN A 429 -0.56 -11.96 5.45
C GLN A 429 -1.55 -13.10 5.71
N GLN A 430 -2.85 -12.82 5.72
CA GLN A 430 -3.87 -13.86 5.80
C GLN A 430 -4.60 -13.95 4.48
N LEU A 431 -4.90 -15.17 4.05
CA LEU A 431 -5.74 -15.41 2.88
C LEU A 431 -7.19 -15.50 3.33
N VAL A 432 -8.02 -14.64 2.77
CA VAL A 432 -9.46 -14.64 2.99
C VAL A 432 -10.11 -15.11 1.70
N ALA A 433 -10.93 -16.15 1.79
CA ALA A 433 -11.55 -16.76 0.62
C ALA A 433 -13.08 -16.67 0.70
N TRP A 434 -13.69 -16.24 -0.40
CA TRP A 434 -15.13 -16.25 -0.63
C TRP A 434 -15.43 -17.18 -1.78
N ARG A 435 -16.29 -18.17 -1.55
CA ARG A 435 -16.86 -18.97 -2.63
C ARG A 435 -17.99 -18.19 -3.26
N LEU A 436 -17.86 -17.92 -4.55
CA LEU A 436 -18.86 -17.25 -5.35
C LEU A 436 -19.65 -18.29 -6.12
N ASP A 437 -20.94 -18.38 -5.82
CA ASP A 437 -21.88 -19.15 -6.62
C ASP A 437 -22.39 -18.27 -7.76
N THR A 438 -21.99 -18.59 -8.99
CA THR A 438 -22.39 -17.85 -10.20
C THR A 438 -23.89 -17.97 -10.48
N ALA A 439 -24.57 -18.96 -9.91
CA ALA A 439 -26.02 -19.12 -10.03
C ALA A 439 -26.80 -18.28 -9.00
N ALA A 440 -26.16 -17.89 -7.88
CA ALA A 440 -26.85 -17.17 -6.81
C ALA A 440 -27.22 -15.72 -7.20
N ALA A 441 -28.36 -15.24 -6.68
CA ALA A 441 -28.81 -13.87 -6.91
C ALA A 441 -27.97 -12.83 -6.14
N ALA A 442 -27.32 -13.22 -5.06
CA ALA A 442 -26.53 -12.34 -4.19
C ALA A 442 -25.22 -12.98 -3.76
N VAL A 443 -24.21 -12.14 -3.52
CA VAL A 443 -22.90 -12.56 -3.01
C VAL A 443 -23.00 -12.86 -1.50
N PRO A 444 -22.43 -13.98 -0.99
CA PRO A 444 -22.46 -14.29 0.43
C PRO A 444 -21.77 -13.21 1.26
N SER A 445 -22.40 -12.73 2.33
CA SER A 445 -21.93 -11.57 3.10
C SER A 445 -20.69 -11.84 3.98
N LEU A 446 -20.40 -13.11 4.30
CA LEU A 446 -19.32 -13.51 5.19
C LEU A 446 -18.24 -14.32 4.46
N PRO A 447 -16.95 -14.14 4.79
CA PRO A 447 -15.88 -14.99 4.27
C PRO A 447 -16.07 -16.41 4.76
N GLN A 448 -15.93 -17.39 3.87
CA GLN A 448 -16.10 -18.79 4.23
C GLN A 448 -14.87 -19.35 4.95
N GLN A 449 -13.67 -18.87 4.60
CA GLN A 449 -12.43 -19.37 5.15
C GLN A 449 -11.40 -18.25 5.34
N ARG A 450 -10.63 -18.35 6.43
CA ARG A 450 -9.48 -17.50 6.77
C ARG A 450 -8.30 -18.40 7.05
N ILE A 451 -7.28 -18.31 6.21
CA ILE A 451 -6.05 -19.11 6.32
C ILE A 451 -4.92 -18.18 6.70
N ASP A 452 -4.27 -18.45 7.82
CA ASP A 452 -3.09 -17.69 8.24
C ASP A 452 -1.86 -18.20 7.48
N THR A 453 -1.27 -17.37 6.61
CA THR A 453 -0.23 -17.86 5.67
C THR A 453 1.04 -18.30 6.40
N ARG A 454 1.31 -17.77 7.60
CA ARG A 454 2.44 -18.22 8.43
C ARG A 454 2.26 -19.65 8.91
N LEU A 455 1.04 -20.02 9.30
CA LEU A 455 0.69 -21.39 9.67
C LEU A 455 0.68 -22.30 8.44
N ALA A 456 0.15 -21.83 7.31
CA ALA A 456 0.15 -22.61 6.07
C ALA A 456 1.56 -22.88 5.53
N ALA A 457 2.45 -21.88 5.56
CA ALA A 457 3.85 -22.05 5.14
C ALA A 457 4.63 -22.95 6.11
N ALA A 458 4.40 -22.83 7.43
CA ALA A 458 5.00 -23.72 8.43
C ALA A 458 4.49 -25.16 8.30
N ALA A 459 3.20 -25.35 8.00
CA ALA A 459 2.60 -26.66 7.76
C ALA A 459 3.08 -27.27 6.45
N ALA A 460 3.19 -26.49 5.37
CA ALA A 460 3.76 -26.93 4.10
C ALA A 460 5.24 -27.32 4.24
N ALA A 461 6.01 -26.58 5.04
CA ALA A 461 7.40 -26.93 5.35
C ALA A 461 7.54 -28.18 6.26
N ALA A 462 6.49 -28.54 7.01
CA ALA A 462 6.46 -29.72 7.87
C ALA A 462 5.92 -30.97 7.14
N ALA A 463 5.11 -30.80 6.10
CA ALA A 463 4.60 -31.86 5.24
C ALA A 463 5.64 -32.21 4.16
N GLY A 464 6.66 -32.98 4.53
CA GLY A 464 7.56 -33.58 3.53
C GLY A 464 6.83 -34.58 2.61
N ASP A 465 7.34 -34.72 1.38
CA ASP A 465 7.12 -35.69 0.27
C ASP A 465 5.74 -36.26 -0.05
N ASN A 466 4.71 -36.07 0.77
CA ASN A 466 3.35 -36.48 0.45
C ASN A 466 2.61 -35.29 -0.14
N GLU A 467 2.14 -35.44 -1.38
CA GLU A 467 1.30 -34.49 -2.12
C GLU A 467 0.38 -33.73 -1.15
N GLY A 468 0.75 -32.48 -0.89
CA GLY A 468 0.05 -31.58 0.00
C GLY A 468 -1.26 -31.10 -0.60
N VAL A 469 -2.20 -32.02 -0.80
CA VAL A 469 -3.61 -31.69 -0.90
C VAL A 469 -4.00 -31.19 0.48
N PHE A 470 -4.16 -29.86 0.61
CA PHE A 470 -4.64 -29.24 1.83
C PHE A 470 -5.88 -30.00 2.33
N TYR A 471 -5.80 -30.58 3.53
CA TYR A 471 -6.94 -31.19 4.22
C TYR A 471 -7.92 -30.08 4.68
N ILE A 472 -8.55 -29.42 3.71
CA ILE A 472 -9.68 -28.50 3.90
C ILE A 472 -10.84 -29.24 4.60
N GLN A 473 -10.87 -30.58 4.51
CA GLN A 473 -11.89 -31.43 5.10
C GLN A 473 -11.75 -31.62 6.62
N GLN A 474 -10.54 -31.56 7.20
CA GLN A 474 -10.34 -31.89 8.62
C GLN A 474 -10.89 -30.80 9.56
N GLN A 475 -10.79 -29.53 9.16
CA GLN A 475 -11.33 -28.43 9.96
C GLN A 475 -12.87 -28.38 9.92
N GLN A 476 -13.49 -28.84 8.82
CA GLN A 476 -14.94 -28.91 8.67
C GLN A 476 -15.55 -30.04 9.52
N GLN A 477 -14.84 -31.17 9.66
CA GLN A 477 -15.24 -32.26 10.54
C GLN A 477 -15.15 -31.88 12.03
N GLN A 478 -14.15 -31.08 12.40
CA GLN A 478 -14.02 -30.58 13.78
C GLN A 478 -15.12 -29.57 14.16
N GLN A 479 -15.57 -28.74 13.21
CA GLN A 479 -16.71 -27.85 13.45
C GLN A 479 -18.04 -28.61 13.53
N GLN A 480 -18.24 -29.67 12.74
CA GLN A 480 -19.42 -30.54 12.88
C GLN A 480 -19.45 -31.25 14.24
N GLN A 481 -18.31 -31.75 14.73
CA GLN A 481 -18.24 -32.38 16.06
C GLN A 481 -18.50 -31.38 17.21
N GLN A 482 -18.05 -30.13 17.09
CA GLN A 482 -18.41 -29.09 18.08
C GLN A 482 -19.88 -28.71 18.02
N HIS A 483 -20.50 -28.73 16.83
CA HIS A 483 -21.94 -28.45 16.69
C HIS A 483 -22.81 -29.60 17.23
N GLU A 484 -22.41 -30.86 17.03
CA GLU A 484 -23.05 -32.02 17.65
C GLU A 484 -22.88 -32.03 19.18
N GLN A 485 -21.71 -31.64 19.70
CA GLN A 485 -21.55 -31.49 21.16
C GLN A 485 -22.39 -30.35 21.75
N GLN A 486 -22.61 -29.26 21.00
CA GLN A 486 -23.52 -28.20 21.44
C GLN A 486 -25.00 -28.61 21.40
N GLN A 487 -25.41 -29.44 20.43
CA GLN A 487 -26.78 -29.97 20.40
C GLN A 487 -27.05 -30.95 21.55
N GLN A 488 -26.06 -31.76 21.94
CA GLN A 488 -26.20 -32.66 23.10
C GLN A 488 -26.26 -31.91 24.45
N GLN A 489 -25.79 -30.66 24.53
CA GLN A 489 -25.96 -29.82 25.72
C GLN A 489 -27.29 -29.04 25.73
N GLN A 490 -28.09 -29.09 24.67
CA GLN A 490 -29.39 -28.41 24.59
C GLN A 490 -30.60 -29.35 24.78
N GLU A 491 -30.40 -30.64 25.06
CA GLU A 491 -31.46 -31.49 25.63
C GLU A 491 -31.63 -31.20 27.13
N GLY A 492 -32.12 -30.01 27.41
CA GLY A 492 -32.38 -29.56 28.76
C GLY A 492 -33.15 -28.24 28.75
N LEU A 493 -34.47 -28.35 28.88
CA LEU A 493 -35.41 -27.27 29.20
C LEU A 493 -35.88 -26.38 28.02
N TYR A 494 -36.93 -26.83 27.34
CA TYR A 494 -37.86 -25.93 26.65
C TYR A 494 -38.94 -25.45 27.64
N VAL A 495 -39.01 -24.13 27.87
CA VAL A 495 -40.25 -23.44 28.27
C VAL A 495 -40.36 -22.15 27.46
N ALA A 496 -41.51 -21.96 26.83
CA ALA A 496 -41.82 -20.91 25.87
C ALA A 496 -42.15 -19.55 26.51
N ARG A 497 -41.75 -18.44 25.87
CA ARG A 497 -42.65 -17.37 25.38
C ARG A 497 -41.87 -16.26 24.66
N GLY A 498 -42.48 -15.74 23.59
CA GLY A 498 -41.84 -14.85 22.62
C GLY A 498 -41.87 -13.35 22.92
N GLY A 499 -41.34 -12.59 21.95
CA GLY A 499 -41.41 -11.14 21.90
C GLY A 499 -40.20 -10.54 21.17
N LEU A 500 -40.45 -9.79 20.10
CA LEU A 500 -39.48 -8.96 19.36
C LEU A 500 -38.67 -8.05 20.30
N VAL A 501 -37.42 -7.73 19.93
CA VAL A 501 -36.81 -6.38 19.85
C VAL A 501 -35.30 -6.49 19.48
N ASP A 502 -34.84 -5.51 18.69
CA ASP A 502 -33.46 -5.16 18.27
C ASP A 502 -32.29 -5.51 19.23
N PRO A 503 -31.06 -5.67 18.71
CA PRO A 503 -29.86 -5.46 19.51
C PRO A 503 -29.19 -4.10 19.20
N LEU A 504 -29.35 -3.18 20.15
CA LEU A 504 -28.37 -2.17 20.52
C LEU A 504 -27.13 -2.87 21.10
N CYS A 505 -25.96 -2.68 20.50
CA CYS A 505 -24.69 -3.19 21.05
C CYS A 505 -24.12 -2.21 22.09
N HIS A 506 -24.24 -2.54 23.38
CA HIS A 506 -23.40 -1.96 24.43
C HIS A 506 -22.08 -2.74 24.52
N ILE A 507 -20.97 -2.00 24.38
CA ILE A 507 -19.61 -2.47 24.62
C ILE A 507 -19.36 -2.44 26.13
N ALA A 508 -19.23 -3.60 26.77
CA ALA A 508 -18.62 -3.73 28.09
C ALA A 508 -17.21 -4.29 27.92
N GLN A 509 -16.22 -3.46 28.25
CA GLN A 509 -14.82 -3.85 28.39
C GLN A 509 -14.66 -4.74 29.62
N LEU A 510 -14.12 -5.96 29.43
CA LEU A 510 -13.64 -6.79 30.53
C LEU A 510 -12.13 -6.98 30.36
N LYS A 511 -11.43 -6.40 31.33
CA LYS A 511 -9.99 -6.37 31.53
C LYS A 511 -9.66 -7.44 32.58
N ASP A 512 -8.50 -8.08 32.42
CA ASP A 512 -7.80 -8.91 33.41
C ASP A 512 -8.36 -10.33 33.68
N ALA A 513 -7.79 -11.33 32.99
CA ALA A 513 -7.78 -12.73 33.43
C ALA A 513 -6.58 -13.47 32.81
N ALA A 514 -5.37 -13.22 33.32
CA ALA A 514 -4.16 -13.97 32.94
C ALA A 514 -3.22 -14.16 34.14
N THR A 515 -3.75 -14.67 35.25
CA THR A 515 -2.97 -15.13 36.43
C THR A 515 -3.74 -16.20 37.22
N ALA A 516 -4.22 -17.27 36.55
CA ALA A 516 -4.88 -18.38 37.24
C ALA A 516 -4.75 -19.73 36.50
N ALA A 517 -3.54 -20.07 36.02
CA ALA A 517 -3.28 -21.38 35.41
C ALA A 517 -1.87 -21.92 35.72
N ALA A 518 -1.36 -21.71 36.94
CA ALA A 518 -0.04 -22.20 37.37
C ALA A 518 0.01 -22.67 38.85
N ALA A 519 -1.12 -23.09 39.43
CA ALA A 519 -1.19 -23.48 40.84
C ALA A 519 -2.08 -24.70 41.11
N ALA A 520 -1.96 -25.77 40.31
CA ALA A 520 -2.72 -27.01 40.53
C ALA A 520 -1.95 -28.29 40.13
N ALA A 521 -0.64 -28.34 40.37
CA ALA A 521 0.13 -29.58 40.27
C ALA A 521 1.45 -29.47 41.07
N ALA A 522 1.43 -29.81 42.36
CA ALA A 522 2.54 -30.39 43.14
C ALA A 522 2.28 -30.20 44.64
N GLY A 523 1.57 -31.13 45.24
CA GLY A 523 1.45 -31.25 46.69
C GLY A 523 1.63 -32.71 47.10
N ALA A 524 2.58 -32.92 48.02
CA ALA A 524 2.79 -34.10 48.86
C ALA A 524 3.62 -35.28 48.30
N ALA A 525 4.93 -35.24 48.55
CA ALA A 525 5.64 -36.31 49.27
C ALA A 525 6.99 -35.80 49.82
N ALA A 526 7.25 -36.10 51.08
CA ALA A 526 8.30 -35.58 51.93
C ALA A 526 9.70 -36.18 51.66
N GLY A 527 10.75 -35.49 52.14
CA GLY A 527 11.96 -36.16 52.61
C GLY A 527 13.30 -35.46 52.36
N LEU A 528 13.87 -34.95 53.47
CA LEU A 528 15.31 -34.85 53.80
C LEU A 528 16.09 -33.53 53.54
N GLN A 529 16.64 -33.08 54.68
CA GLN A 529 17.71 -32.12 54.95
C GLN A 529 18.93 -32.21 54.02
N LEU A 530 19.57 -31.07 53.71
CA LEU A 530 20.97 -30.81 54.14
C LEU A 530 21.40 -29.34 53.90
N VAL A 531 22.47 -28.99 54.59
CA VAL A 531 23.00 -27.68 55.02
C VAL A 531 24.13 -27.13 54.12
N LEU A 532 24.12 -25.81 53.81
CA LEU A 532 25.21 -24.81 53.51
C LEU A 532 26.36 -25.22 52.51
N PRO A 533 27.33 -24.35 52.08
CA PRO A 533 27.65 -22.95 52.44
C PRO A 533 27.97 -21.97 51.27
N LEU A 534 28.07 -20.67 51.60
CA LEU A 534 28.75 -19.62 50.83
C LEU A 534 30.27 -19.89 50.73
N PRO A 535 30.96 -19.32 49.72
CA PRO A 535 32.37 -18.97 49.85
C PRO A 535 32.63 -17.46 49.93
N THR A 536 33.65 -17.18 50.73
CA THR A 536 34.21 -15.92 51.20
C THR A 536 35.17 -15.24 50.23
N THR A 537 35.41 -13.96 50.52
CA THR A 537 36.42 -13.04 49.96
C THR A 537 37.86 -13.30 50.43
N GLY A 538 38.85 -12.94 49.61
CA GLY A 538 40.26 -12.62 49.99
C GLY A 538 41.07 -12.20 48.75
N SER A 539 41.52 -10.93 48.63
CA SER A 539 42.88 -10.40 48.90
C SER A 539 43.97 -10.87 47.90
N SER A 540 44.86 -10.07 47.27
CA SER A 540 45.37 -8.70 47.46
C SER A 540 46.22 -8.23 46.24
N SER A 541 46.55 -6.92 46.19
CA SER A 541 47.75 -6.26 45.58
C SER A 541 47.70 -5.91 44.07
N SER A 542 48.07 -4.73 43.55
CA SER A 542 48.71 -3.52 44.09
C SER A 542 48.69 -2.35 43.07
N SER A 543 48.73 -1.11 43.59
CA SER A 543 49.36 0.11 43.03
C SER A 543 48.60 1.04 42.06
N SER A 544 48.24 2.21 42.59
CA SER A 544 48.72 3.55 42.18
C SER A 544 47.64 4.63 41.93
N ARG A 545 47.41 5.43 42.98
CA ARG A 545 47.04 6.86 43.07
C ARG A 545 46.43 7.55 41.82
N ARG A 546 45.18 8.04 41.97
CA ARG A 546 44.84 9.47 42.19
C ARG A 546 43.32 9.66 42.29
N CYS A 547 42.90 10.28 43.40
CA CYS A 547 41.87 11.32 43.52
C CYS A 547 40.65 11.25 42.57
N MET A 548 39.48 10.91 43.11
CA MET A 548 38.27 11.74 43.06
C MET A 548 37.25 11.20 44.08
N GLN A 549 36.53 12.14 44.68
CA GLN A 549 35.76 12.03 45.90
C GLN A 549 34.39 11.37 45.69
N GLU A 550 34.05 10.48 46.60
CA GLU A 550 32.82 9.70 46.72
C GLU A 550 31.68 10.57 47.28
N VAL A 551 30.52 10.57 46.62
CA VAL A 551 29.24 11.03 47.19
C VAL A 551 28.20 9.94 46.96
N ALA A 552 27.63 9.48 48.07
CA ALA A 552 26.76 8.34 48.21
C ALA A 552 25.45 8.44 47.40
N ALA A 553 24.99 7.29 46.92
CA ALA A 553 23.68 7.10 46.33
C ALA A 553 22.60 7.16 47.42
N LEU A 554 21.78 8.21 47.37
CA LEU A 554 20.55 8.33 48.15
C LEU A 554 19.38 7.69 47.39
N THR A 555 18.68 6.83 48.12
CA THR A 555 17.46 6.09 47.76
C THR A 555 16.28 7.02 47.49
N LEU A 556 15.52 6.68 46.46
CA LEU A 556 14.46 7.48 45.85
C LEU A 556 13.08 7.00 46.37
N GLU A 557 12.74 7.32 47.63
CA GLU A 557 11.45 6.95 48.25
C GLU A 557 10.80 8.06 49.12
N GLU A 558 11.15 9.35 48.91
CA GLU A 558 10.72 10.42 49.84
C GLU A 558 10.00 11.62 49.23
N ASP A 559 9.34 11.46 48.06
CA ASP A 559 8.66 12.60 47.37
C ASP A 559 7.11 12.50 47.33
N GLN A 560 6.50 11.50 47.97
CA GLN A 560 5.03 11.33 47.98
C GLN A 560 4.36 11.68 49.32
N GLN A 561 5.11 11.94 50.40
CA GLN A 561 4.55 12.24 51.73
C GLN A 561 4.50 13.72 52.10
N GLN A 562 5.14 14.63 51.35
CA GLN A 562 5.14 16.08 51.68
C GLN A 562 3.98 16.89 51.06
N GLN A 563 3.14 16.32 50.18
CA GLN A 563 1.97 17.02 49.63
C GLN A 563 0.66 16.81 50.43
N GLN A 564 0.64 15.98 51.48
CA GLN A 564 -0.57 15.72 52.27
C GLN A 564 -0.66 16.50 53.60
N GLN A 565 0.35 17.29 53.99
CA GLN A 565 0.34 17.98 55.30
C GLN A 565 -0.01 19.48 55.28
N SER A 566 -0.32 20.10 54.13
CA SER A 566 -0.67 21.53 54.05
C SER A 566 -2.14 21.80 53.73
N ARG A 567 -3.07 21.01 54.30
CA ARG A 567 -4.51 21.36 54.37
C ARG A 567 -5.16 20.93 55.69
N ARG A 568 -4.83 21.64 56.76
CA ARG A 568 -5.74 21.83 57.89
C ARG A 568 -5.81 23.32 58.23
N SER A 569 -7.05 23.79 58.40
CA SER A 569 -7.50 25.13 58.83
C SER A 569 -7.86 26.11 57.70
N GLY A 570 -9.16 26.38 57.54
CA GLY A 570 -9.65 27.49 56.71
C GLY A 570 -11.05 27.27 56.15
N SER A 571 -12.06 27.50 56.98
CA SER A 571 -13.48 27.56 56.65
C SER A 571 -13.80 28.54 55.52
N SER A 572 -14.58 28.12 54.52
CA SER A 572 -15.73 28.88 54.00
C SER A 572 -16.46 28.13 52.90
N SER A 573 -17.77 28.05 53.08
CA SER A 573 -18.78 27.52 52.18
C SER A 573 -18.99 28.43 50.98
N SER A 574 -18.72 27.95 49.76
CA SER A 574 -19.42 28.28 48.49
C SER A 574 -18.53 27.92 47.29
N SER A 575 -18.72 26.73 46.71
CA SER A 575 -18.22 26.40 45.35
C SER A 575 -18.60 24.96 44.96
N LYS A 576 -19.90 24.72 44.76
CA LYS A 576 -20.37 23.49 44.06
C LYS A 576 -21.00 23.77 42.69
N GLU A 577 -21.02 25.02 42.24
CA GLU A 577 -21.68 25.40 40.98
C GLU A 577 -20.71 25.60 39.80
N SER A 578 -19.39 25.65 40.05
CA SER A 578 -18.39 25.93 39.00
C SER A 578 -17.87 24.68 38.26
N ALA A 579 -17.93 23.49 38.87
CA ALA A 579 -17.43 22.26 38.26
C ALA A 579 -18.41 21.63 37.25
N ALA A 580 -19.72 21.81 37.45
CA ALA A 580 -20.75 21.33 36.52
C ALA A 580 -20.83 22.20 35.24
N ALA A 581 -20.57 23.51 35.35
CA ALA A 581 -20.51 24.41 34.20
C ALA A 581 -19.29 24.15 33.30
N ALA A 582 -18.15 23.75 33.87
CA ALA A 582 -16.94 23.39 33.10
C ALA A 582 -17.07 22.04 32.37
N ALA A 583 -17.84 21.08 32.92
CA ALA A 583 -18.12 19.80 32.26
C ALA A 583 -19.20 19.95 31.16
N ALA A 584 -20.23 20.77 31.38
CA ALA A 584 -21.24 21.07 30.36
C ALA A 584 -20.69 21.88 29.18
N ALA A 585 -19.69 22.74 29.40
CA ALA A 585 -18.98 23.45 28.33
C ALA A 585 -18.06 22.55 27.49
N ALA A 586 -17.66 21.38 28.01
CA ALA A 586 -16.84 20.41 27.30
C ALA A 586 -17.64 19.47 26.39
N GLU A 587 -18.95 19.30 26.62
CA GLU A 587 -19.85 18.51 25.76
C GLU A 587 -20.55 19.33 24.66
N ALA A 588 -20.53 20.68 24.73
CA ALA A 588 -21.09 21.56 23.70
C ALA A 588 -20.15 21.78 22.48
N ILE A 589 -19.37 20.76 22.10
CA ILE A 589 -18.47 20.82 20.94
C ILE A 589 -19.29 20.51 19.69
N LEU A 590 -19.75 21.57 19.01
CA LEU A 590 -20.39 21.47 17.70
C LEU A 590 -19.51 20.70 16.70
N PRO A 591 -20.10 19.85 15.84
CA PRO A 591 -19.39 19.20 14.74
C PRO A 591 -18.65 20.24 13.89
N THR A 592 -17.34 20.08 13.75
CA THR A 592 -16.40 20.98 13.07
C THR A 592 -16.77 21.29 11.61
N ASP A 593 -17.59 20.45 10.98
CA ASP A 593 -18.15 20.68 9.64
C ASP A 593 -19.10 21.88 9.57
N ILE A 594 -19.72 22.26 10.70
CA ILE A 594 -20.61 23.43 10.76
C ILE A 594 -19.79 24.72 10.74
N ALA A 595 -18.61 24.76 11.37
CA ALA A 595 -17.74 25.94 11.37
C ALA A 595 -17.21 26.29 9.97
N ILE A 596 -16.87 25.29 9.14
CA ILE A 596 -16.48 25.51 7.73
C ILE A 596 -17.66 26.09 6.93
N LYS A 597 -18.87 25.57 7.15
CA LYS A 597 -20.09 26.09 6.51
C LYS A 597 -20.42 27.51 6.99
N SER A 598 -20.13 27.84 8.25
CA SER A 598 -20.31 29.19 8.81
C SER A 598 -19.29 30.18 8.28
N LEU A 599 -18.02 29.80 8.10
CA LEU A 599 -16.99 30.66 7.49
C LEU A 599 -17.31 30.97 6.02
N LYS A 600 -17.75 29.94 5.27
CA LYS A 600 -18.22 30.08 3.88
C LYS A 600 -19.50 30.93 3.77
N ARG A 601 -20.36 30.89 4.79
CA ARG A 601 -21.58 31.71 4.86
C ARG A 601 -21.26 33.16 5.23
N ALA A 602 -20.39 33.41 6.21
CA ALA A 602 -19.99 34.75 6.64
C ALA A 602 -19.30 35.54 5.50
N ALA A 603 -18.50 34.87 4.66
CA ALA A 603 -17.91 35.49 3.47
C ALA A 603 -18.93 35.79 2.35
N ALA A 604 -20.08 35.13 2.35
CA ALA A 604 -21.19 35.39 1.42
C ALA A 604 -22.20 36.42 1.98
N SER A 605 -22.24 36.63 3.29
CA SER A 605 -23.20 37.52 3.96
C SER A 605 -22.77 38.98 4.02
N SER A 606 -21.53 39.33 3.67
CA SER A 606 -21.02 40.71 3.69
C SER A 606 -21.25 41.49 2.39
N SER A 607 -21.98 40.93 1.41
CA SER A 607 -22.23 41.56 0.10
C SER A 607 -23.71 41.74 -0.25
N SER A 608 -24.61 41.78 0.75
CA SER A 608 -26.04 42.01 0.51
C SER A 608 -26.48 43.41 0.95
N SER A 609 -26.14 44.41 0.13
CA SER A 609 -26.94 45.62 0.00
C SER A 609 -26.89 46.12 -1.45
N SER A 610 -28.08 46.39 -1.98
CA SER A 610 -28.40 46.90 -3.32
C SER A 610 -28.47 45.90 -4.49
N SER A 611 -29.64 45.93 -5.10
CA SER A 611 -30.18 45.15 -6.20
C SER A 611 -29.69 45.61 -7.57
N SER A 612 -29.09 44.72 -8.36
CA SER A 612 -29.18 44.75 -9.83
C SER A 612 -28.76 43.39 -10.43
N SER A 613 -29.62 42.81 -11.25
CA SER A 613 -29.58 41.41 -11.71
C SER A 613 -28.95 41.23 -13.10
N MET A 614 -27.87 41.95 -13.45
CA MET A 614 -27.33 41.91 -14.83
C MET A 614 -25.82 41.68 -15.00
N ASP A 615 -25.02 41.45 -13.95
CA ASP A 615 -23.55 41.49 -14.08
C ASP A 615 -22.77 40.29 -13.49
N ASN A 616 -23.24 39.05 -13.69
CA ASN A 616 -22.47 37.86 -13.25
C ASN A 616 -21.35 37.43 -14.22
N GLU A 617 -21.33 37.96 -15.44
CA GLU A 617 -20.31 37.64 -16.45
C GLU A 617 -19.06 38.53 -16.31
N SER A 618 -19.24 39.80 -15.93
CA SER A 618 -18.15 40.74 -15.68
C SER A 618 -17.31 40.34 -14.45
N ILE A 619 -17.93 39.77 -13.42
CA ILE A 619 -17.22 39.25 -12.23
C ILE A 619 -16.34 38.03 -12.58
N LYS A 620 -16.80 37.13 -13.46
CA LYS A 620 -15.99 35.99 -13.91
C LYS A 620 -14.81 36.45 -14.77
N LYS A 621 -15.01 37.46 -15.61
CA LYS A 621 -13.96 38.05 -16.45
C LYS A 621 -12.92 38.79 -15.60
N GLN A 622 -13.35 39.57 -14.60
CA GLN A 622 -12.46 40.24 -13.65
C GLN A 622 -11.67 39.25 -12.78
N ARG A 623 -12.25 38.09 -12.43
CA ARG A 623 -11.56 37.03 -11.68
C ARG A 623 -10.51 36.30 -12.52
N GLN A 624 -10.76 36.12 -13.81
CA GLN A 624 -9.76 35.59 -14.76
C GLN A 624 -8.64 36.59 -15.06
N GLU A 625 -8.96 37.88 -15.16
CA GLU A 625 -7.97 38.94 -15.42
C GLU A 625 -7.06 39.19 -14.22
N ALA A 626 -7.60 39.16 -12.99
CA ALA A 626 -6.79 39.23 -11.77
C ALA A 626 -5.88 37.99 -11.59
N ALA A 627 -6.36 36.80 -11.97
CA ALA A 627 -5.56 35.59 -11.96
C ALA A 627 -4.43 35.65 -13.01
N ALA A 628 -4.72 36.11 -14.23
CA ALA A 628 -3.73 36.29 -15.28
C ALA A 628 -2.67 37.35 -14.93
N ALA A 629 -3.07 38.47 -14.32
CA ALA A 629 -2.15 39.51 -13.86
C ALA A 629 -1.22 39.01 -12.74
N SER A 630 -1.74 38.17 -11.82
CA SER A 630 -0.90 37.56 -10.77
C SER A 630 0.08 36.50 -11.31
N ALA A 631 -0.31 35.75 -12.34
CA ALA A 631 0.57 34.80 -13.01
C ALA A 631 1.67 35.50 -13.82
N ALA A 632 1.34 36.62 -14.48
CA ALA A 632 2.30 37.43 -15.22
C ALA A 632 3.34 38.07 -14.29
N ALA A 633 2.91 38.59 -13.12
CA ALA A 633 3.81 39.16 -12.11
C ALA A 633 4.76 38.11 -11.50
N ALA A 634 4.32 36.85 -11.36
CA ALA A 634 5.18 35.78 -10.86
C ALA A 634 6.23 35.29 -11.87
N SER A 635 6.02 35.50 -13.17
CA SER A 635 6.92 35.05 -14.24
C SER A 635 7.99 36.07 -14.66
N GLN A 636 7.89 37.34 -14.26
CA GLN A 636 8.85 38.38 -14.64
C GLN A 636 10.05 38.56 -13.70
N ASP A 637 10.05 37.92 -12.52
CA ASP A 637 11.09 38.10 -11.49
C ASP A 637 12.34 37.20 -11.67
N SER A 638 12.48 36.51 -12.82
CA SER A 638 13.55 35.50 -13.00
C SER A 638 14.79 35.96 -13.79
N ASN A 639 14.82 37.17 -14.38
CA ASN A 639 15.88 37.45 -15.38
C ASN A 639 16.46 38.88 -15.47
N SER A 640 16.40 39.70 -14.42
CA SER A 640 17.09 41.01 -14.41
C SER A 640 18.16 41.10 -13.32
N ASN A 641 19.40 40.82 -13.72
CA ASN A 641 20.61 40.98 -12.94
C ASN A 641 21.03 42.48 -12.90
N SER A 642 20.34 43.29 -12.10
CA SER A 642 20.74 44.67 -11.84
C SER A 642 21.01 44.89 -10.35
N ASN A 643 22.30 44.94 -10.00
CA ASN A 643 22.84 45.35 -8.71
C ASN A 643 22.35 46.77 -8.35
N SER A 644 21.27 46.88 -7.58
CA SER A 644 20.99 48.09 -6.81
C SER A 644 20.26 47.76 -5.50
N SER A 645 20.78 48.33 -4.41
CA SER A 645 20.44 48.09 -3.01
C SER A 645 19.00 48.46 -2.65
N SER A 646 18.06 47.52 -2.78
CA SER A 646 16.67 47.64 -2.31
C SER A 646 16.20 46.37 -1.59
N SER A 647 16.69 46.15 -0.36
CA SER A 647 16.47 44.92 0.42
C SER A 647 15.16 44.86 1.23
N SER A 648 14.15 45.69 0.93
CA SER A 648 12.90 45.80 1.71
C SER A 648 11.61 45.35 1.01
N SER A 649 11.62 45.02 -0.29
CA SER A 649 10.37 44.75 -1.05
C SER A 649 9.85 43.31 -0.97
N SER A 650 10.64 42.33 -0.53
CA SER A 650 10.20 40.92 -0.58
C SER A 650 9.21 40.52 0.53
N SER A 651 9.10 41.28 1.63
CA SER A 651 8.19 40.94 2.74
C SER A 651 6.73 41.30 2.47
N SER A 652 6.47 42.37 1.71
CA SER A 652 5.11 42.85 1.40
C SER A 652 4.36 41.90 0.47
N ASN A 653 5.07 41.19 -0.41
CA ASN A 653 4.46 40.25 -1.35
C ASN A 653 3.73 39.10 -0.62
N VAL A 654 4.31 38.56 0.44
CA VAL A 654 3.69 37.44 1.19
C VAL A 654 2.40 37.89 1.88
N ALA A 655 2.39 39.08 2.47
CA ALA A 655 1.21 39.63 3.13
C ALA A 655 0.06 39.88 2.15
N CYS A 656 0.36 40.41 0.94
CA CYS A 656 -0.63 40.59 -0.11
C CYS A 656 -1.24 39.27 -0.58
N VAL A 657 -0.42 38.27 -0.89
CA VAL A 657 -0.91 36.95 -1.36
C VAL A 657 -1.72 36.26 -0.26
N LEU A 658 -1.29 36.38 1.00
CA LEU A 658 -2.00 35.78 2.13
C LEU A 658 -3.33 36.48 2.41
N ARG A 659 -3.40 37.82 2.32
CA ARG A 659 -4.68 38.56 2.35
C ARG A 659 -5.60 38.12 1.22
N GLN A 660 -5.07 38.00 0.00
CA GLN A 660 -5.83 37.56 -1.15
C GLN A 660 -6.40 36.15 -0.95
N ALA A 661 -5.58 35.21 -0.48
CA ALA A 661 -6.01 33.83 -0.20
C ALA A 661 -7.12 33.77 0.86
N LEU A 662 -7.04 34.61 1.89
CA LEU A 662 -8.08 34.68 2.94
C LEU A 662 -9.38 35.30 2.43
N ILE A 663 -9.29 36.37 1.62
CA ILE A 663 -10.47 37.01 1.01
C ILE A 663 -11.16 36.07 0.03
N THR A 664 -10.40 35.33 -0.79
CA THR A 664 -10.96 34.37 -1.75
C THR A 664 -11.31 33.01 -1.16
N ALA A 665 -10.95 32.79 0.12
CA ALA A 665 -10.98 31.49 0.80
C ALA A 665 -10.30 30.36 0.00
N ASP A 666 -9.21 30.68 -0.71
CA ASP A 666 -8.42 29.71 -1.48
C ASP A 666 -7.47 28.94 -0.57
N ILE A 667 -7.95 27.79 -0.08
CA ILE A 667 -7.21 26.90 0.82
C ILE A 667 -5.93 26.40 0.15
N SER A 668 -5.91 26.20 -1.18
CA SER A 668 -4.74 25.65 -1.89
C SER A 668 -3.59 26.67 -1.95
N LEU A 669 -3.92 27.93 -2.22
CA LEU A 669 -2.97 29.03 -2.18
C LEU A 669 -2.46 29.26 -0.76
N LEU A 670 -3.36 29.23 0.22
CA LEU A 670 -3.01 29.37 1.63
C LEU A 670 -2.07 28.24 2.09
N GLU A 671 -2.34 26.99 1.72
CA GLU A 671 -1.47 25.87 2.01
C GLU A 671 -0.10 26.02 1.36
N THR A 672 -0.02 26.56 0.14
CA THR A 672 1.25 26.81 -0.54
C THR A 672 2.10 27.83 0.22
N ILE A 673 1.48 28.92 0.70
CA ILE A 673 2.18 29.96 1.48
C ILE A 673 2.60 29.44 2.84
N LEU A 674 1.70 28.76 3.56
CA LEU A 674 1.95 28.23 4.89
C LEU A 674 2.95 27.07 4.88
N SER A 675 3.02 26.30 3.81
CA SER A 675 3.96 25.18 3.66
C SER A 675 5.37 25.62 3.25
N ARG A 676 5.55 26.89 2.90
CA ARG A 676 6.87 27.46 2.59
C ARG A 676 7.69 27.62 3.87
N GLY A 677 8.23 26.51 4.37
CA GLY A 677 8.90 26.38 5.67
C GLY A 677 10.22 27.14 5.84
N GLN A 678 10.64 27.93 4.84
CA GLN A 678 11.88 28.73 4.88
C GLN A 678 11.66 30.24 5.03
N LEU A 679 10.43 30.68 5.36
CA LEU A 679 10.20 32.09 5.64
C LEU A 679 10.98 32.49 6.91
N LYS A 680 11.85 33.49 6.78
CA LYS A 680 12.59 34.02 7.92
C LYS A 680 11.58 34.57 8.93
N ARG A 681 11.81 34.36 10.24
CA ARG A 681 10.92 34.83 11.32
C ARG A 681 10.57 36.33 11.20
N ARG A 682 11.48 37.17 10.71
CA ARG A 682 11.23 38.59 10.43
C ARG A 682 10.17 38.82 9.33
N GLN A 683 10.18 38.01 8.28
CA GLN A 683 9.20 38.08 7.19
C GLN A 683 7.82 37.61 7.65
N LEU A 684 7.77 36.56 8.49
CA LEU A 684 6.53 36.11 9.13
C LEU A 684 5.94 37.20 10.02
N ALA A 685 6.76 37.84 10.86
CA ALA A 685 6.32 38.92 11.74
C ALA A 685 5.84 40.15 10.95
N ALA A 686 6.57 40.55 9.89
CA ALA A 686 6.15 41.64 9.01
C ALA A 686 4.84 41.33 8.30
N ALA A 687 4.70 40.12 7.73
CA ALA A 687 3.48 39.70 7.08
C ALA A 687 2.31 39.63 8.06
N ALA A 688 2.51 39.10 9.27
CA ALA A 688 1.49 39.05 10.31
C ALA A 688 1.08 40.45 10.78
N ALA A 689 2.02 41.40 10.90
CA ALA A 689 1.73 42.78 11.28
C ALA A 689 0.93 43.54 10.20
N GLU A 690 1.16 43.24 8.92
CA GLU A 690 0.41 43.84 7.80
C GLU A 690 -1.02 43.27 7.63
N LEU A 691 -1.35 42.18 8.32
CA LEU A 691 -2.69 41.61 8.28
C LEU A 691 -3.69 42.45 9.10
N SER A 692 -4.88 42.69 8.54
CA SER A 692 -6.00 43.23 9.30
C SER A 692 -6.41 42.27 10.43
N PRO A 693 -6.82 42.75 11.63
CA PRO A 693 -7.21 41.91 12.75
C PRO A 693 -8.31 40.88 12.42
N LEU A 694 -9.24 41.21 11.53
CA LEU A 694 -10.29 40.30 11.07
C LEU A 694 -9.70 39.13 10.25
N HIS A 695 -8.75 39.43 9.36
CA HIS A 695 -8.04 38.41 8.58
C HIS A 695 -7.16 37.55 9.48
N ALA A 696 -6.48 38.15 10.46
CA ALA A 696 -5.68 37.43 11.45
C ALA A 696 -6.51 36.41 12.25
N LEU A 697 -7.73 36.78 12.67
CA LEU A 697 -8.68 35.87 13.31
C LEU A 697 -9.06 34.70 12.39
N SER A 698 -9.46 34.99 11.14
CA SER A 698 -9.86 33.94 10.18
C SER A 698 -8.72 32.95 9.89
N LEU A 699 -7.49 33.46 9.81
CA LEU A 699 -6.30 32.66 9.62
C LEU A 699 -6.00 31.79 10.85
N LEU A 700 -6.09 32.37 12.06
CA LEU A 700 -5.92 31.62 13.31
C LEU A 700 -6.95 30.48 13.42
N GLN A 701 -8.19 30.72 13.03
CA GLN A 701 -9.23 29.70 13.03
C GLN A 701 -8.88 28.52 12.11
N LEU A 702 -8.45 28.82 10.88
CA LEU A 702 -8.05 27.83 9.91
C LEU A 702 -6.78 27.06 10.34
N LEU A 703 -5.79 27.74 10.91
CA LEU A 703 -4.55 27.12 11.40
C LEU A 703 -4.82 26.13 12.54
N VAL A 704 -5.65 26.52 13.51
CA VAL A 704 -6.04 25.65 14.63
C VAL A 704 -6.83 24.44 14.13
N GLN A 705 -7.73 24.61 13.16
CA GLN A 705 -8.48 23.51 12.57
C GLN A 705 -7.56 22.54 11.81
N GLN A 706 -6.66 23.06 10.99
CA GLN A 706 -5.67 22.24 10.29
C GLN A 706 -4.72 21.54 11.27
N GLN A 707 -4.42 22.14 12.42
CA GLN A 707 -3.62 21.53 13.48
C GLN A 707 -4.35 20.38 14.20
N GLN A 708 -5.68 20.41 14.28
CA GLN A 708 -6.50 19.28 14.74
C GLN A 708 -6.48 18.13 13.73
N GLN A 709 -6.67 18.44 12.44
CA GLN A 709 -6.73 17.42 11.39
C GLN A 709 -5.36 16.76 11.14
N LYS A 710 -4.30 17.57 11.12
CA LYS A 710 -2.94 17.11 10.80
C LYS A 710 -1.96 17.60 11.87
N PRO A 711 -1.77 16.84 12.96
CA PRO A 711 -0.97 17.30 14.09
C PRO A 711 0.50 17.54 13.73
N SER A 712 1.04 16.80 12.75
CA SER A 712 2.41 16.99 12.22
C SER A 712 2.64 18.35 11.56
N SER A 713 1.58 19.00 11.09
CA SER A 713 1.66 20.32 10.47
C SER A 713 1.96 21.44 11.47
N SER A 714 1.86 21.18 12.78
CA SER A 714 2.06 22.20 13.81
C SER A 714 3.49 22.73 13.88
N ILE A 715 4.49 21.99 13.40
CA ILE A 715 5.88 22.44 13.43
C ILE A 715 6.06 23.67 12.52
N ILE A 716 5.49 23.62 11.32
CA ILE A 716 5.57 24.70 10.33
C ILE A 716 4.54 25.79 10.66
N LYS A 717 3.30 25.39 10.98
CA LYS A 717 2.18 26.31 11.25
C LYS A 717 2.27 26.99 12.62
N GLY A 718 2.96 26.40 13.58
CA GLY A 718 3.13 26.96 14.93
C GLY A 718 3.83 28.31 14.90
N GLN A 719 4.80 28.50 14.00
CA GLN A 719 5.49 29.78 13.85
C GLN A 719 4.54 30.90 13.39
N TRP A 720 3.59 30.58 12.51
CA TRP A 720 2.55 31.53 12.10
C TRP A 720 1.61 31.86 13.26
N ILE A 721 1.15 30.84 14.00
CA ILE A 721 0.27 31.03 15.17
C ILE A 721 0.94 31.94 16.20
N ASP A 722 2.21 31.68 16.53
CA ASP A 722 2.96 32.48 17.49
C ASP A 722 3.08 33.95 17.07
N GLU A 723 3.41 34.22 15.81
CA GLU A 723 3.56 35.59 15.32
C GLU A 723 2.21 36.31 15.18
N ILE A 724 1.14 35.62 14.77
CA ILE A 724 -0.23 36.19 14.75
C ILE A 724 -0.67 36.57 16.15
N ILE A 725 -0.46 35.70 17.14
CA ILE A 725 -0.82 35.98 18.53
C ILE A 725 0.00 37.16 19.07
N LYS A 726 1.31 37.23 18.78
CA LYS A 726 2.15 38.35 19.22
C LYS A 726 1.68 39.70 18.65
N GLN A 727 1.38 39.75 17.35
CA GLN A 727 1.03 41.01 16.68
C GLN A 727 -0.43 41.44 16.96
N HIS A 728 -1.36 40.49 17.08
CA HIS A 728 -2.80 40.75 17.19
C HIS A 728 -3.40 40.39 18.55
N ALA A 729 -2.59 40.10 19.58
CA ALA A 729 -3.06 39.74 20.92
C ALA A 729 -4.13 40.70 21.47
N PRO A 730 -3.98 42.05 21.41
CA PRO A 730 -4.98 42.96 21.94
C PRO A 730 -6.33 42.81 21.22
N SER A 731 -6.31 42.72 19.89
CA SER A 731 -7.51 42.57 19.06
C SER A 731 -8.20 41.22 19.28
N LEU A 732 -7.43 40.14 19.40
CA LEU A 732 -7.94 38.80 19.68
C LEU A 732 -8.55 38.68 21.08
N ALA A 733 -7.98 39.39 22.07
CA ALA A 733 -8.50 39.41 23.43
C ALA A 733 -9.82 40.19 23.56
N CYS A 734 -9.97 41.27 22.79
CA CYS A 734 -11.21 42.05 22.77
C CYS A 734 -12.36 41.33 22.06
N SER A 735 -12.06 40.54 21.02
CA SER A 735 -13.07 39.77 20.28
C SER A 735 -13.54 38.54 21.08
N PRO A 736 -14.86 38.27 21.19
CA PRO A 736 -15.36 37.03 21.80
C PRO A 736 -14.92 35.78 21.02
N ASP A 737 -14.95 35.84 19.69
CA ASP A 737 -14.54 34.73 18.82
C ASP A 737 -13.03 34.48 18.94
N GLY A 738 -12.24 35.55 19.08
CA GLY A 738 -10.80 35.46 19.29
C GLY A 738 -10.46 34.75 20.60
N ARG A 739 -11.15 35.11 21.69
CA ARG A 739 -11.03 34.45 22.99
C ARG A 739 -11.40 32.97 22.92
N GLN A 740 -12.49 32.62 22.25
CA GLN A 740 -12.89 31.22 22.07
C GLN A 740 -11.82 30.43 21.31
N GLN A 741 -11.25 31.01 20.26
CA GLN A 741 -10.21 30.36 19.47
C GLN A 741 -8.90 30.16 20.25
N LEU A 742 -8.54 31.13 21.10
CA LEU A 742 -7.38 31.01 22.00
C LEU A 742 -7.59 29.92 23.06
N LEU A 743 -8.81 29.75 23.59
CA LEU A 743 -9.14 28.66 24.51
C LEU A 743 -9.03 27.29 23.83
N LEU A 744 -9.54 27.16 22.59
CA LEU A 744 -9.39 25.93 21.81
C LEU A 744 -7.93 25.59 21.53
N LEU A 745 -7.12 26.59 21.18
CA LEU A 745 -5.68 26.41 21.00
C LEU A 745 -5.00 25.96 22.30
N LEU A 746 -5.33 26.59 23.43
CA LEU A 746 -4.79 26.21 24.74
C LEU A 746 -5.13 24.76 25.10
N GLN A 747 -6.38 24.35 24.89
CA GLN A 747 -6.83 22.97 25.14
C GLN A 747 -6.04 21.96 24.31
N GLN A 748 -5.81 22.24 23.02
CA GLN A 748 -5.01 21.38 22.14
C GLN A 748 -3.55 21.29 22.59
N LEU A 749 -2.96 22.40 23.01
CA LEU A 749 -1.59 22.42 23.53
C LEU A 749 -1.47 21.62 24.83
N GLN A 750 -2.45 21.73 25.72
CA GLN A 750 -2.51 20.92 26.94
C GLN A 750 -2.65 19.43 26.65
N GLN A 751 -3.50 19.04 25.69
CA GLN A 751 -3.64 17.64 25.26
C GLN A 751 -2.30 17.09 24.74
N ARG A 752 -1.57 17.85 23.92
CA ARG A 752 -0.26 17.45 23.40
C ARG A 752 0.79 17.32 24.50
N ARG A 753 0.83 18.27 25.43
CA ARG A 753 1.76 18.25 26.56
C ARG A 753 1.56 17.04 27.47
N LYS A 754 0.33 16.56 27.64
CA LYS A 754 0.04 15.33 28.39
C LYS A 754 0.66 14.08 27.75
N VAL A 755 0.74 14.03 26.42
CA VAL A 755 1.30 12.90 25.68
C VAL A 755 2.84 12.97 25.56
N GLU A 756 3.40 14.18 25.66
CA GLU A 756 4.84 14.43 25.55
C GLU A 756 5.66 13.62 26.55
N ALA A 757 5.27 13.58 27.82
CA ALA A 757 6.00 12.83 28.85
C ALA A 757 6.09 11.32 28.53
N ALA A 758 5.01 10.73 28.01
CA ALA A 758 4.99 9.33 27.58
C ALA A 758 5.89 9.10 26.35
N LEU A 759 5.86 10.02 25.37
CA LEU A 759 6.71 9.96 24.19
C LEU A 759 8.19 10.11 24.52
N VAL A 760 8.56 10.97 25.46
CA VAL A 760 9.95 11.12 25.94
C VAL A 760 10.43 9.83 26.60
N SER A 761 9.59 9.16 27.41
CA SER A 761 9.92 7.85 27.99
C SER A 761 10.15 6.78 26.92
N ILE A 762 9.29 6.71 25.91
CA ILE A 762 9.44 5.78 24.78
C ILE A 762 10.70 6.09 23.98
N LYS A 763 10.97 7.36 23.68
CA LYS A 763 12.18 7.80 22.99
C LYS A 763 13.44 7.35 23.75
N GLY A 764 13.49 7.55 25.07
CA GLY A 764 14.63 7.09 25.88
C GLY A 764 14.83 5.58 25.84
N ARG A 765 13.75 4.78 25.87
CA ARG A 765 13.83 3.32 25.71
C ARG A 765 14.32 2.90 24.32
N LEU A 766 13.87 3.58 23.27
CA LEU A 766 14.32 3.34 21.90
C LEU A 766 15.79 3.72 21.71
N GLU A 767 16.25 4.83 22.26
CA GLU A 767 17.66 5.23 22.22
C GLU A 767 18.55 4.21 22.95
N LEU A 768 18.12 3.69 24.10
CA LEU A 768 18.82 2.61 24.80
C LEU A 768 18.90 1.33 23.97
N LEU A 769 17.79 0.95 23.30
CA LEU A 769 17.76 -0.23 22.44
C LEU A 769 18.68 -0.07 21.22
N LEU A 770 18.67 1.10 20.58
CA LEU A 770 19.55 1.42 19.46
C LEU A 770 21.02 1.39 19.90
N LEU A 771 21.35 1.93 21.06
CA LEU A 771 22.69 1.88 21.64
C LEU A 771 23.13 0.42 21.92
N HIS A 772 22.23 -0.43 22.43
CA HIS A 772 22.52 -1.85 22.63
C HIS A 772 22.74 -2.60 21.30
N MET A 773 21.93 -2.32 20.27
CA MET A 773 22.12 -2.89 18.94
C MET A 773 23.45 -2.47 18.33
N GLN A 774 23.79 -1.18 18.40
CA GLN A 774 25.06 -0.66 17.91
C GLN A 774 26.25 -1.27 18.65
N ARG A 775 26.17 -1.39 19.99
CA ARG A 775 27.21 -2.06 20.79
C ARG A 775 27.38 -3.52 20.39
N ARG A 776 26.28 -4.24 20.15
CA ARG A 776 26.31 -5.64 19.69
C ARG A 776 26.94 -5.76 18.31
N GLN A 777 26.64 -4.83 17.40
CA GLN A 777 27.23 -4.79 16.07
C GLN A 777 28.74 -4.52 16.13
N GLN A 778 29.19 -3.60 16.99
CA GLN A 778 30.61 -3.34 17.24
C GLN A 778 31.32 -4.56 17.84
N GLN A 779 30.69 -5.25 18.80
CA GLN A 779 31.24 -6.50 19.35
C GLN A 779 31.36 -7.60 18.27
N GLN A 780 30.35 -7.75 17.41
CA GLN A 780 30.42 -8.69 16.29
C GLN A 780 31.57 -8.35 15.32
N GLN A 781 31.74 -7.08 14.98
CA GLN A 781 32.86 -6.62 14.15
C GLN A 781 34.22 -6.90 14.81
N GLN A 782 34.36 -6.66 16.12
CA GLN A 782 35.58 -7.00 16.85
C GLN A 782 35.83 -8.50 16.87
N THR A 783 34.82 -9.33 17.12
CA THR A 783 34.97 -10.80 17.11
C THR A 783 35.33 -11.33 15.71
N ASN A 784 34.80 -10.72 14.66
CA ASN A 784 35.15 -11.09 13.29
C ASN A 784 36.58 -10.67 12.96
N LYS A 785 37.02 -9.48 13.40
CA LYS A 785 38.39 -9.02 13.25
C LYS A 785 39.37 -9.92 14.00
N THR A 786 39.10 -10.25 15.26
CA THR A 786 39.97 -11.17 16.03
C THR A 786 40.03 -12.57 15.41
N LYS A 787 38.94 -13.03 14.78
CA LYS A 787 38.96 -14.30 14.03
C LYS A 787 39.82 -14.21 12.77
N GLN A 788 39.74 -13.10 12.03
CA GLN A 788 40.61 -12.86 10.87
C GLN A 788 42.08 -12.76 11.29
N ASP A 789 42.36 -12.01 12.35
CA ASP A 789 43.71 -11.85 12.92
C ASP A 789 44.26 -13.20 13.44
N ALA A 790 43.42 -14.08 13.98
CA ALA A 790 43.82 -15.43 14.40
C ALA A 790 44.04 -16.40 13.21
N ILE A 791 43.39 -16.18 12.07
CA ILE A 791 43.58 -16.98 10.85
C ILE A 791 44.84 -16.56 10.10
N HIS A 792 45.20 -15.27 10.11
CA HIS A 792 46.37 -14.75 9.39
C HIS A 792 47.71 -15.45 9.69
N PRO A 793 48.11 -15.74 10.95
CA PRO A 793 49.40 -16.39 11.22
C PRO A 793 49.47 -17.86 10.76
N LEU A 794 48.34 -18.52 10.53
CA LEU A 794 48.31 -19.89 9.98
C LEU A 794 48.64 -19.91 8.48
N ILE A 795 48.46 -18.79 7.78
CA ILE A 795 48.72 -18.68 6.35
C ILE A 795 50.20 -18.37 6.10
N GLU A 796 50.82 -17.55 6.95
CA GLU A 796 52.24 -17.17 6.80
C GLU A 796 53.23 -18.33 7.03
N HIS A 797 52.85 -19.36 7.79
CA HIS A 797 53.73 -20.52 8.04
C HIS A 797 53.72 -21.60 6.93
N ILE A 798 52.90 -21.46 5.89
CA ILE A 798 52.83 -22.44 4.79
C ILE A 798 53.74 -22.05 3.61
N GLU A 799 54.26 -20.82 3.54
CA GLU A 799 55.02 -20.32 2.38
C GLU A 799 56.54 -20.22 2.56
N THR A 800 57.14 -20.78 3.62
CA THR A 800 58.61 -20.91 3.69
C THR A 800 59.03 -22.34 3.33
N PRO A 801 59.56 -22.58 2.11
CA PRO A 801 60.06 -23.88 1.67
C PRO A 801 61.37 -24.30 2.35
#